data_AF-A0A5B9FXN1-F1
#
_entry.id   AF-A0A5B9FXN1-F1
#
_cell.length_a   1.000
_cell.length_b   1.000
_cell.length_c   1.000
_cell.angle_alpha   90.00
_cell.angle_beta   90.00
_cell.angle_gamma   90.00
#
_symmetry.space_group_name_H-M   'P 1'
#
loop_
_entity.id
_entity.type
_entity.pdbx_description
1 polymer ?
#
loop_
_entity_poly.entity_id
_entity_poly.type
_entity_poly.pdbx_seq_one_letter_code
_entity_poly.pdbx_strand_id
1 'polypeptide(L)'
;MKLSEYNKKRDFTKTAEPKGKVKKGGKKLRFVVQKHDASHLHYDFRLEIDGVLVSWAVPKGLSADTSVKRLAMHVEDHPMDYIDFEGTIPKGQYGGGTIMVWDTGTYLAEGSDNATESEKILKQQYVEGNIKIVLNGDKLKGSYHLVHMKGKDKEWLLMKGKDEFATKKDFDQHSVLTGRTLNQIEKDKDSDTWESSPKKNKKNSTDNILKEPDNSNTGFAADDVTNAKKLKSFPKNWRPQLATLTDEVFDNDEWVFENKFDGYRALIEIKKGKVNLVSRNGIYFNKKYPEMVEAFSIIKEDVILDGEIVVEDSNSKSHFQWLQYYHDEPDRGTLKCYVFDILYFNGYDLTGLELLNRKKILKALLPKSDVIVYSEHTVGKGTKTLKEAQKIKSEGLIAKKADSRYHLSKRSSDWLKIKVTNEQEMVIGGYTEPQGSRKGFGALLIGYYDGDKLIYTGKVGTGFNDDLLTELHTKLEKIERKTSPFSGETGEKNVHWVMPTLVAQIKYSEWTESGSLRHPVFIALRNDKDAKDVVRETNKNINPDKKTTLKKKKDTDTEKVEFTNTDKIFWPKEKITKGDVIEYYKEMAQYIIPLVIDRPQSLRRNPNGIKDQGFFQKDVSGAVPNWIKTRKLKSKSTGETIEYLICQDKETLLFMANWGCIEINPWSSRLGNLNNPDYIIFDLDPNEASIKDLVTTAKKVNEILDSIGIKGYLKTSGGKGLHVFIPVLPKYTYNQTRDFSHIISQHVNKALPDITSLERSPSKRKGKIYLDYLQNGKGKTMACAYSLRPREGATVSTPLDWSELTNKLDLKSYNINTIGERIKKKGDLWKDFFDNAIDLKSVLNKLS
;
A
#
# COMPACT_ATOMS: atom_id res chain seq x y z
N MET A 1 -17.65 -18.93 55.05
CA MET A 1 -16.80 -17.78 54.66
C MET A 1 -16.98 -17.55 53.16
N LYS A 2 -17.19 -16.32 52.68
CA LYS A 2 -17.57 -16.05 51.27
C LYS A 2 -16.64 -16.65 50.20
N LEU A 3 -15.36 -16.83 50.49
CA LEU A 3 -14.38 -17.42 49.56
C LEU A 3 -13.97 -18.86 49.90
N SER A 4 -14.69 -19.53 50.82
CA SER A 4 -14.29 -20.89 51.24
C SER A 4 -14.48 -21.94 50.15
N GLU A 5 -15.48 -21.78 49.29
CA GLU A 5 -15.69 -22.70 48.17
C GLU A 5 -14.64 -22.49 47.07
N TYR A 6 -14.34 -21.23 46.74
CA TYR A 6 -13.27 -20.84 45.83
C TYR A 6 -11.92 -21.44 46.22
N ASN A 7 -11.49 -21.24 47.49
CA ASN A 7 -10.21 -21.72 47.99
C ASN A 7 -10.13 -23.26 48.08
N LYS A 8 -11.25 -23.98 48.24
CA LYS A 8 -11.28 -25.45 48.30
C LYS A 8 -11.14 -26.10 46.92
N LYS A 9 -11.55 -25.41 45.85
CA LYS A 9 -11.61 -25.94 44.48
C LYS A 9 -10.30 -25.78 43.70
N ARG A 10 -9.31 -25.00 44.18
CA ARG A 10 -8.04 -24.72 43.48
C ARG A 10 -6.82 -25.30 44.22
N ASP A 11 -5.87 -25.79 43.44
CA ASP A 11 -4.51 -26.11 43.90
C ASP A 11 -3.55 -24.99 43.48
N PHE A 12 -3.31 -24.03 44.39
CA PHE A 12 -2.46 -22.85 44.16
C PHE A 12 -0.96 -23.17 43.99
N THR A 13 -0.56 -24.45 44.09
CA THR A 13 0.79 -24.88 43.70
C THR A 13 0.91 -25.15 42.20
N LYS A 14 -0.22 -25.24 41.50
CA LYS A 14 -0.31 -25.58 40.07
C LYS A 14 -0.99 -24.51 39.22
N THR A 15 -1.90 -23.74 39.81
CA THR A 15 -2.56 -22.62 39.12
C THR A 15 -1.91 -21.29 39.47
N ALA A 16 -1.84 -20.39 38.50
CA ALA A 16 -1.39 -19.01 38.69
C ALA A 16 -2.48 -18.13 39.34
N GLU A 17 -3.67 -18.67 39.65
CA GLU A 17 -4.77 -17.89 40.22
C GLU A 17 -4.48 -17.35 41.64
N PRO A 18 -5.02 -16.16 42.01
CA PRO A 18 -4.87 -15.59 43.35
C PRO A 18 -5.52 -16.43 44.45
N LYS A 19 -4.82 -16.59 45.59
CA LYS A 19 -5.41 -17.16 46.81
C LYS A 19 -6.44 -16.20 47.41
N GLY A 20 -7.64 -16.70 47.73
CA GLY A 20 -8.77 -15.85 48.10
C GLY A 20 -8.68 -15.24 49.51
N LYS A 21 -8.66 -13.89 49.57
CA LYS A 21 -8.88 -13.07 50.77
C LYS A 21 -9.97 -12.01 50.47
N VAL A 22 -10.87 -11.79 51.42
CA VAL A 22 -11.89 -10.72 51.31
C VAL A 22 -11.19 -9.37 51.49
N LYS A 23 -11.43 -8.40 50.60
CA LYS A 23 -10.86 -7.05 50.69
C LYS A 23 -11.93 -6.04 51.11
N LYS A 24 -11.53 -4.95 51.79
CA LYS A 24 -12.43 -3.81 52.06
C LYS A 24 -12.77 -3.12 50.74
N GLY A 25 -14.05 -2.78 50.53
CA GLY A 25 -14.55 -2.13 49.31
C GLY A 25 -13.80 -0.83 49.00
N GLY A 26 -13.57 -0.58 47.71
CA GLY A 26 -12.89 0.63 47.22
C GLY A 26 -13.81 1.86 47.14
N LYS A 27 -13.24 3.02 46.76
CA LYS A 27 -14.03 4.26 46.51
C LYS A 27 -15.00 4.15 45.31
N LYS A 28 -14.88 3.11 44.47
CA LYS A 28 -15.70 2.84 43.29
C LYS A 28 -15.92 1.33 43.19
N LEU A 29 -17.14 0.90 42.87
CA LEU A 29 -17.46 -0.51 42.61
C LEU A 29 -16.96 -0.91 41.22
N ARG A 30 -16.30 -2.06 41.10
CA ARG A 30 -15.72 -2.55 39.85
C ARG A 30 -16.42 -3.79 39.32
N PHE A 31 -16.40 -3.94 38.01
CA PHE A 31 -16.83 -5.17 37.35
C PHE A 31 -15.77 -5.68 36.38
N VAL A 32 -15.88 -6.95 36.04
CA VAL A 32 -15.10 -7.57 34.97
C VAL A 32 -15.97 -8.56 34.20
N VAL A 33 -15.71 -8.67 32.90
CA VAL A 33 -16.17 -9.77 32.07
C VAL A 33 -14.93 -10.52 31.60
N GLN A 34 -14.82 -11.79 31.97
CA GLN A 34 -13.74 -12.65 31.51
C GLN A 34 -14.27 -13.62 30.45
N LYS A 35 -13.67 -13.62 29.26
CA LYS A 35 -13.98 -14.61 28.22
C LYS A 35 -13.11 -15.84 28.49
N HIS A 36 -13.76 -16.98 28.71
CA HIS A 36 -13.13 -18.19 29.21
C HIS A 36 -13.38 -19.35 28.24
N ASP A 37 -12.30 -19.84 27.64
CA ASP A 37 -12.29 -21.03 26.78
C ASP A 37 -11.91 -22.28 27.60
N ALA A 38 -12.87 -22.74 28.40
CA ALA A 38 -12.77 -23.96 29.20
C ALA A 38 -13.24 -25.18 28.39
N SER A 39 -13.98 -26.11 28.99
CA SER A 39 -14.66 -27.18 28.23
C SER A 39 -15.63 -26.64 27.17
N HIS A 40 -16.21 -25.46 27.42
CA HIS A 40 -17.01 -24.70 26.48
C HIS A 40 -16.68 -23.21 26.65
N LEU A 41 -16.69 -22.48 25.53
CA LEU A 41 -16.52 -21.02 25.55
C LEU A 41 -17.70 -20.34 26.26
N HIS A 42 -17.40 -19.53 27.27
CA HIS A 42 -18.38 -18.72 27.98
C HIS A 42 -17.77 -17.39 28.45
N TYR A 43 -18.62 -16.50 28.99
CA TYR A 43 -18.20 -15.21 29.54
C TYR A 43 -18.58 -15.16 31.02
N ASP A 44 -17.60 -15.07 31.90
CA ASP A 44 -17.83 -14.87 33.32
C ASP A 44 -18.04 -13.38 33.58
N PHE A 45 -19.29 -12.99 33.85
CA PHE A 45 -19.65 -11.65 34.28
C PHE A 45 -19.57 -11.55 35.80
N ARG A 46 -18.81 -10.60 36.32
CA ARG A 46 -18.51 -10.50 37.76
C ARG A 46 -18.65 -9.09 38.28
N LEU A 47 -19.32 -8.94 39.42
CA LEU A 47 -19.61 -7.68 40.08
C LEU A 47 -18.99 -7.64 41.49
N GLU A 48 -18.32 -6.55 41.84
CA GLU A 48 -17.85 -6.28 43.21
C GLU A 48 -19.02 -6.02 44.15
N ILE A 49 -19.39 -7.00 44.97
CA ILE A 49 -20.43 -6.86 45.99
C ILE A 49 -19.87 -7.34 47.33
N ASP A 50 -19.80 -6.43 48.30
CA ASP A 50 -19.42 -6.74 49.68
C ASP A 50 -18.04 -7.42 49.81
N GLY A 51 -17.07 -6.87 49.07
CA GLY A 51 -15.65 -7.23 49.12
C GLY A 51 -15.24 -8.50 48.36
N VAL A 52 -16.14 -9.06 47.54
CA VAL A 52 -15.92 -10.22 46.67
C VAL A 52 -16.52 -9.98 45.27
N LEU A 53 -16.09 -10.78 44.30
CA LEU A 53 -16.64 -10.80 42.94
C LEU A 53 -17.77 -11.84 42.85
N VAL A 54 -19.02 -11.38 42.96
CA VAL A 54 -20.21 -12.21 42.70
C VAL A 54 -20.29 -12.48 41.21
N SER A 55 -20.43 -13.74 40.81
CA SER A 55 -20.04 -14.19 39.48
C SER A 55 -21.12 -15.02 38.77
N TRP A 56 -21.29 -14.78 37.47
CA TRP A 56 -22.19 -15.52 36.60
C TRP A 56 -21.52 -15.94 35.29
N ALA A 57 -21.60 -17.22 34.93
CA ALA A 57 -21.19 -17.73 33.63
C ALA A 57 -22.31 -17.49 32.59
N VAL A 58 -21.99 -16.77 31.51
CA VAL A 58 -22.90 -16.39 30.42
C VAL A 58 -22.44 -17.07 29.12
N PRO A 59 -23.01 -18.22 28.73
CA PRO A 59 -22.50 -19.02 27.60
C PRO A 59 -22.46 -18.28 26.26
N LYS A 60 -23.45 -17.40 26.02
CA LYS A 60 -23.56 -16.63 24.76
C LYS A 60 -23.02 -15.20 24.86
N GLY A 61 -22.34 -14.87 25.96
CA GLY A 61 -21.84 -13.52 26.24
C GLY A 61 -22.93 -12.47 26.44
N LEU A 62 -22.51 -11.27 26.83
CA LEU A 62 -23.39 -10.12 27.04
C LEU A 62 -23.79 -9.50 25.70
N SER A 63 -24.90 -8.76 25.66
CA SER A 63 -25.45 -8.14 24.44
C SER A 63 -25.77 -6.67 24.72
N ALA A 64 -25.57 -5.77 23.73
CA ALA A 64 -26.13 -4.42 23.76
C ALA A 64 -27.53 -4.34 23.14
N ASP A 65 -28.05 -5.44 22.58
CA ASP A 65 -29.38 -5.48 21.99
C ASP A 65 -30.43 -5.70 23.07
N THR A 66 -31.32 -4.72 23.26
CA THR A 66 -32.42 -4.74 24.24
C THR A 66 -33.45 -5.85 23.99
N SER A 67 -33.48 -6.45 22.79
CA SER A 67 -34.36 -7.57 22.46
C SER A 67 -33.79 -8.94 22.88
N VAL A 68 -32.51 -9.00 23.25
CA VAL A 68 -31.81 -10.25 23.55
C VAL A 68 -31.73 -10.48 25.05
N LYS A 69 -32.23 -11.63 25.50
CA LYS A 69 -32.08 -12.13 26.88
C LYS A 69 -31.02 -13.23 26.92
N ARG A 70 -30.09 -13.14 27.87
CA ARG A 70 -28.98 -14.08 28.04
C ARG A 70 -29.16 -14.86 29.34
N LEU A 71 -29.03 -16.19 29.26
CA LEU A 71 -28.94 -17.03 30.46
C LEU A 71 -27.59 -16.77 31.14
N ALA A 72 -27.63 -16.51 32.44
CA ALA A 72 -26.47 -16.27 33.29
C ALA A 72 -26.54 -17.24 34.49
N MET A 73 -25.59 -18.15 34.59
CA MET A 73 -25.55 -19.17 35.64
C MET A 73 -24.68 -18.68 36.80
N HIS A 74 -25.25 -18.52 37.98
CA HIS A 74 -24.49 -18.14 39.17
C HIS A 74 -23.46 -19.22 39.53
N VAL A 75 -22.21 -18.80 39.72
CA VAL A 75 -21.06 -19.65 40.10
C VAL A 75 -20.46 -19.16 41.42
N GLU A 76 -19.44 -19.84 41.96
CA GLU A 76 -18.86 -19.39 43.22
C GLU A 76 -18.26 -17.97 43.16
N ASP A 77 -18.25 -17.28 44.30
CA ASP A 77 -17.64 -15.94 44.42
C ASP A 77 -16.12 -16.01 44.25
N HIS A 78 -15.55 -14.99 43.60
CA HIS A 78 -14.10 -14.89 43.35
C HIS A 78 -13.46 -13.78 44.18
N PRO A 79 -12.16 -13.88 44.52
CA PRO A 79 -11.47 -12.81 45.22
C PRO A 79 -11.29 -11.58 44.34
N MET A 80 -11.23 -10.40 44.96
CA MET A 80 -11.07 -9.12 44.23
C MET A 80 -9.79 -9.04 43.39
N ASP A 81 -8.76 -9.82 43.71
CA ASP A 81 -7.51 -9.87 42.94
C ASP A 81 -7.65 -10.66 41.63
N TYR A 82 -8.72 -11.41 41.48
CA TYR A 82 -9.06 -12.14 40.26
C TYR A 82 -9.53 -11.21 39.13
N ILE A 83 -9.87 -9.96 39.45
CA ILE A 83 -10.48 -9.01 38.51
C ILE A 83 -9.56 -8.66 37.33
N ASP A 84 -8.24 -8.72 37.54
CA ASP A 84 -7.23 -8.39 36.55
C ASP A 84 -6.53 -9.67 36.02
N PHE A 85 -7.07 -10.87 36.30
CA PHE A 85 -6.48 -12.14 35.89
C PHE A 85 -6.74 -12.44 34.40
N GLU A 86 -5.66 -12.61 33.64
CA GLU A 86 -5.62 -13.01 32.23
C GLU A 86 -4.47 -14.01 32.03
N GLY A 87 -4.74 -15.17 31.44
CA GLY A 87 -3.76 -16.24 31.27
C GLY A 87 -4.40 -17.61 31.03
N THR A 88 -3.59 -18.67 31.03
CA THR A 88 -4.06 -20.05 30.81
C THR A 88 -4.03 -20.85 32.11
N ILE A 89 -5.16 -21.47 32.45
CA ILE A 89 -5.27 -22.41 33.58
C ILE A 89 -4.93 -23.81 33.06
N PRO A 90 -3.97 -24.54 33.65
CA PRO A 90 -3.54 -25.85 33.17
C PRO A 90 -4.67 -26.87 33.02
N LYS A 91 -4.61 -27.68 31.95
CA LYS A 91 -5.60 -28.74 31.67
C LYS A 91 -5.63 -29.76 32.83
N GLY A 92 -6.84 -30.07 33.30
CA GLY A 92 -7.08 -30.97 34.44
C GLY A 92 -7.24 -30.26 35.79
N GLN A 93 -6.99 -28.95 35.86
CA GLN A 93 -7.40 -28.11 36.99
C GLN A 93 -8.87 -27.68 36.87
N TYR A 94 -9.49 -27.33 38.00
CA TYR A 94 -10.86 -26.83 38.02
C TYR A 94 -10.93 -25.48 37.28
N GLY A 95 -11.71 -25.42 36.19
CA GLY A 95 -11.74 -24.26 35.29
C GLY A 95 -10.57 -24.21 34.31
N GLY A 96 -9.91 -25.34 34.00
CA GLY A 96 -8.82 -25.40 33.02
C GLY A 96 -9.25 -24.89 31.63
N GLY A 97 -8.47 -23.96 31.08
CA GLY A 97 -8.83 -23.19 29.89
C GLY A 97 -8.10 -21.84 29.81
N THR A 98 -8.24 -21.14 28.68
CA THR A 98 -7.65 -19.82 28.51
C THR A 98 -8.63 -18.74 28.92
N ILE A 99 -8.20 -17.82 29.79
CA ILE A 99 -8.98 -16.71 30.33
C ILE A 99 -8.44 -15.39 29.79
N MET A 100 -9.35 -14.58 29.24
CA MET A 100 -9.10 -13.22 28.78
C MET A 100 -9.95 -12.23 29.56
N VAL A 101 -9.39 -11.08 29.96
CA VAL A 101 -10.20 -9.96 30.45
C VAL A 101 -10.83 -9.24 29.26
N TRP A 102 -12.08 -9.60 28.95
CA TRP A 102 -12.81 -9.14 27.78
C TRP A 102 -13.40 -7.74 27.95
N ASP A 103 -13.81 -7.38 29.16
CA ASP A 103 -14.21 -6.02 29.53
C ASP A 103 -13.98 -5.78 31.02
N THR A 104 -13.73 -4.54 31.42
CA THR A 104 -13.62 -4.15 32.83
C THR A 104 -14.00 -2.69 32.99
N GLY A 105 -14.46 -2.32 34.19
CA GLY A 105 -14.89 -0.96 34.42
C GLY A 105 -15.41 -0.73 35.82
N THR A 106 -16.12 0.38 35.95
CA THR A 106 -16.86 0.71 37.17
C THR A 106 -18.35 0.63 36.91
N TYR A 107 -19.14 0.43 37.95
CA TYR A 107 -20.59 0.45 37.82
C TYR A 107 -21.24 1.06 39.06
N LEU A 108 -22.49 1.49 38.89
CA LEU A 108 -23.35 1.96 39.97
C LEU A 108 -24.68 1.19 39.92
N ALA A 109 -25.40 1.17 41.03
CA ALA A 109 -26.79 0.77 41.02
C ALA A 109 -27.61 1.78 40.20
N GLU A 110 -28.56 1.31 39.40
CA GLU A 110 -29.43 2.20 38.63
C GLU A 110 -30.21 3.13 39.57
N GLY A 111 -30.03 4.45 39.44
CA GLY A 111 -30.63 5.47 40.30
C GLY A 111 -29.79 5.92 41.50
N SER A 112 -28.50 5.55 41.57
CA SER A 112 -27.56 6.04 42.60
C SER A 112 -26.38 6.80 41.98
N ASP A 113 -25.91 7.83 42.70
CA ASP A 113 -24.83 8.72 42.25
C ASP A 113 -23.46 8.38 42.85
N ASN A 114 -23.40 7.45 43.82
CA ASN A 114 -22.14 7.11 44.49
C ASN A 114 -22.04 5.62 44.88
N ALA A 115 -20.80 5.15 45.05
CA ALA A 115 -20.48 3.76 45.32
C ALA A 115 -21.02 3.24 46.68
N THR A 116 -21.06 4.09 47.71
CA THR A 116 -21.50 3.70 49.06
C THR A 116 -23.00 3.42 49.12
N GLU A 117 -23.79 4.25 48.47
CA GLU A 117 -25.23 4.05 48.32
C GLU A 117 -25.52 2.87 47.39
N SER A 118 -24.81 2.79 46.25
CA SER A 118 -24.90 1.66 45.33
C SER A 118 -24.64 0.32 46.02
N GLU A 119 -23.64 0.23 46.90
CA GLU A 119 -23.35 -1.02 47.62
C GLU A 119 -24.49 -1.46 48.57
N LYS A 120 -25.19 -0.51 49.20
CA LYS A 120 -26.38 -0.82 50.02
C LYS A 120 -27.52 -1.33 49.14
N ILE A 121 -27.80 -0.66 48.02
CA ILE A 121 -28.87 -1.03 47.08
C ILE A 121 -28.58 -2.41 46.47
N LEU A 122 -27.34 -2.67 46.06
CA LEU A 122 -26.95 -3.93 45.43
C LEU A 122 -27.02 -5.12 46.39
N LYS A 123 -26.71 -4.93 47.68
CA LYS A 123 -26.90 -5.96 48.70
C LYS A 123 -28.36 -6.39 48.81
N GLN A 124 -29.28 -5.42 48.80
CA GLN A 124 -30.71 -5.69 48.84
C GLN A 124 -31.19 -6.33 47.53
N GLN A 125 -30.85 -5.74 46.38
CA GLN A 125 -31.21 -6.23 45.05
C GLN A 125 -30.70 -7.66 44.76
N TYR A 126 -29.51 -8.01 45.27
CA TYR A 126 -28.98 -9.36 45.14
C TYR A 126 -29.81 -10.39 45.92
N VAL A 127 -30.23 -10.06 47.14
CA VAL A 127 -31.12 -10.93 47.95
C VAL A 127 -32.52 -11.01 47.34
N GLU A 128 -33.03 -9.92 46.78
CA GLU A 128 -34.32 -9.87 46.10
C GLU A 128 -34.31 -10.56 44.72
N GLY A 129 -33.13 -10.90 44.19
CA GLY A 129 -32.98 -11.54 42.89
C GLY A 129 -33.21 -10.61 41.70
N ASN A 130 -33.04 -9.29 41.85
CA ASN A 130 -33.26 -8.32 40.78
C ASN A 130 -32.26 -7.17 40.86
N ILE A 131 -31.13 -7.34 40.18
CA ILE A 131 -30.02 -6.38 40.13
C ILE A 131 -30.20 -5.47 38.92
N LYS A 132 -30.15 -4.15 39.17
CA LYS A 132 -30.17 -3.13 38.12
C LYS A 132 -28.96 -2.22 38.26
N ILE A 133 -28.15 -2.17 37.21
CA ILE A 133 -26.85 -1.51 37.23
C ILE A 133 -26.64 -0.68 35.99
N VAL A 134 -25.87 0.40 36.13
CA VAL A 134 -25.33 1.17 35.00
C VAL A 134 -23.84 0.87 34.91
N LEU A 135 -23.46 0.16 33.85
CA LEU A 135 -22.07 -0.20 33.57
C LEU A 135 -21.36 0.96 32.87
N ASN A 136 -20.11 1.19 33.27
CA ASN A 136 -19.17 2.08 32.60
C ASN A 136 -17.85 1.32 32.42
N GLY A 137 -17.83 0.41 31.43
CA GLY A 137 -16.64 -0.28 30.96
C GLY A 137 -16.18 0.20 29.60
N ASP A 138 -15.10 -0.42 29.12
CA ASP A 138 -14.53 -0.13 27.82
C ASP A 138 -15.47 -0.62 26.68
N LYS A 139 -16.21 -1.72 26.92
CA LYS A 139 -17.19 -2.27 25.96
C LYS A 139 -18.64 -2.12 26.44
N LEU A 140 -18.96 -2.56 27.66
CA LEU A 140 -20.31 -2.52 28.20
C LEU A 140 -20.57 -1.16 28.83
N LYS A 141 -21.52 -0.42 28.25
CA LYS A 141 -21.96 0.88 28.74
C LYS A 141 -23.47 0.93 28.91
N GLY A 142 -23.92 1.71 29.88
CA GLY A 142 -25.33 1.94 30.16
C GLY A 142 -25.96 0.87 31.05
N SER A 143 -27.28 0.88 31.10
CA SER A 143 -28.14 0.07 31.95
C SER A 143 -28.15 -1.41 31.55
N TYR A 144 -28.00 -2.29 32.55
CA TYR A 144 -28.12 -3.74 32.46
C TYR A 144 -28.86 -4.29 33.68
N HIS A 145 -29.70 -5.30 33.45
CA HIS A 145 -30.51 -5.91 34.49
C HIS A 145 -30.23 -7.42 34.58
N LEU A 146 -30.04 -7.92 35.80
CA LEU A 146 -29.97 -9.35 36.14
C LEU A 146 -31.18 -9.74 36.98
N VAL A 147 -31.95 -10.70 36.51
CA VAL A 147 -33.17 -11.19 37.20
C VAL A 147 -33.05 -12.68 37.49
N HIS A 148 -33.16 -13.06 38.75
CA HIS A 148 -33.17 -14.44 39.21
C HIS A 148 -34.47 -15.13 38.81
N MET A 149 -34.36 -16.37 38.33
CA MET A 149 -35.53 -17.13 37.89
C MET A 149 -36.19 -17.84 39.07
N LYS A 150 -37.43 -17.46 39.40
CA LYS A 150 -38.21 -18.10 40.48
C LYS A 150 -38.24 -19.63 40.32
N GLY A 151 -37.95 -20.35 41.40
CA GLY A 151 -37.96 -21.82 41.45
C GLY A 151 -36.70 -22.51 40.94
N LYS A 152 -35.66 -21.74 40.59
CA LYS A 152 -34.35 -22.26 40.17
C LYS A 152 -33.24 -21.64 41.01
N ASP A 153 -32.28 -22.45 41.45
CA ASP A 153 -31.31 -22.02 42.46
C ASP A 153 -30.19 -21.13 41.87
N LYS A 154 -29.73 -21.42 40.64
CA LYS A 154 -28.54 -20.77 40.05
C LYS A 154 -28.81 -19.95 38.77
N GLU A 155 -30.02 -20.02 38.22
CA GLU A 155 -30.35 -19.44 36.93
C GLU A 155 -30.79 -17.97 37.02
N TRP A 156 -30.09 -17.10 36.29
CA TRP A 156 -30.43 -15.69 36.12
C TRP A 156 -30.62 -15.35 34.65
N LEU A 157 -31.37 -14.28 34.38
CA LEU A 157 -31.50 -13.67 33.06
C LEU A 157 -30.83 -12.30 33.05
N LEU A 158 -29.84 -12.14 32.18
CA LEU A 158 -29.16 -10.89 31.90
C LEU A 158 -29.78 -10.24 30.65
N MET A 159 -30.10 -8.95 30.73
CA MET A 159 -30.63 -8.17 29.62
C MET A 159 -30.15 -6.72 29.63
N LYS A 160 -30.05 -6.12 28.44
CA LYS A 160 -29.70 -4.71 28.25
C LYS A 160 -30.92 -3.82 28.51
N GLY A 161 -30.75 -2.78 29.34
CA GLY A 161 -31.73 -1.72 29.55
C GLY A 161 -31.79 -0.75 28.36
N LYS A 162 -32.94 -0.08 28.16
CA LYS A 162 -33.11 0.90 27.09
C LYS A 162 -32.41 2.22 27.43
N ASP A 163 -31.36 2.55 26.70
CA ASP A 163 -30.63 3.81 26.80
C ASP A 163 -29.88 4.11 25.49
N GLU A 164 -29.13 5.21 25.46
CA GLU A 164 -28.34 5.66 24.31
C GLU A 164 -27.21 4.71 23.87
N PHE A 165 -26.80 3.77 24.74
CA PHE A 165 -25.76 2.78 24.44
C PHE A 165 -26.35 1.45 23.89
N ALA A 166 -27.68 1.32 23.84
CA ALA A 166 -28.32 0.15 23.25
C ALA A 166 -28.05 0.06 21.74
N THR A 167 -27.51 -1.09 21.29
CA THR A 167 -27.17 -1.30 19.88
C THR A 167 -27.22 -2.77 19.49
N LYS A 168 -27.46 -3.04 18.21
CA LYS A 168 -27.42 -4.40 17.64
C LYS A 168 -26.02 -4.81 17.16
N LYS A 169 -25.03 -3.94 17.30
CA LYS A 169 -23.66 -4.20 16.88
C LYS A 169 -23.00 -5.18 17.84
N ASP A 170 -22.25 -6.13 17.29
CA ASP A 170 -21.40 -7.00 18.09
C ASP A 170 -20.24 -6.23 18.70
N PHE A 171 -19.84 -6.63 19.90
CA PHE A 171 -18.73 -6.06 20.63
C PHE A 171 -17.38 -6.58 20.11
N ASP A 172 -16.34 -5.78 20.32
CA ASP A 172 -14.96 -6.20 20.08
C ASP A 172 -14.59 -7.47 20.89
N GLN A 173 -13.75 -8.32 20.32
CA GLN A 173 -13.42 -9.64 20.86
C GLN A 173 -12.00 -9.71 21.47
N HIS A 174 -11.28 -8.59 21.60
CA HIS A 174 -9.92 -8.54 22.16
C HIS A 174 -9.91 -8.21 23.66
N SER A 175 -8.79 -8.47 24.33
CA SER A 175 -8.61 -8.10 25.74
C SER A 175 -8.61 -6.58 25.92
N VAL A 176 -9.28 -6.06 26.94
CA VAL A 176 -9.20 -4.64 27.31
C VAL A 176 -7.93 -4.31 28.11
N LEU A 177 -7.27 -5.31 28.69
CA LEU A 177 -6.00 -5.12 29.40
C LEU A 177 -4.81 -5.12 28.44
N THR A 178 -4.80 -6.04 27.47
CA THR A 178 -3.61 -6.29 26.64
C THR A 178 -3.83 -6.10 25.14
N GLY A 179 -5.07 -5.94 24.68
CA GLY A 179 -5.41 -5.89 23.25
C GLY A 179 -5.24 -7.21 22.51
N ARG A 180 -4.88 -8.30 23.20
CA ARG A 180 -4.61 -9.61 22.59
C ARG A 180 -5.90 -10.39 22.30
N THR A 181 -5.83 -11.33 21.36
CA THR A 181 -6.87 -12.35 21.10
C THR A 181 -6.70 -13.57 22.01
N LEU A 182 -7.75 -14.39 22.14
CA LEU A 182 -7.75 -15.54 23.05
C LEU A 182 -6.71 -16.58 22.63
N ASN A 183 -6.53 -16.78 21.32
CA ASN A 183 -5.48 -17.64 20.76
C ASN A 183 -4.06 -17.10 20.98
N GLN A 184 -3.88 -15.79 21.12
CA GLN A 184 -2.57 -15.21 21.41
C GLN A 184 -2.21 -15.39 22.88
N ILE A 185 -3.20 -15.31 23.79
CA ILE A 185 -3.01 -15.59 25.22
C ILE A 185 -2.69 -17.07 25.41
N GLU A 186 -3.39 -17.98 24.73
CA GLU A 186 -3.13 -19.44 24.81
C GLU A 186 -1.72 -19.83 24.36
N LYS A 187 -1.15 -19.13 23.36
CA LYS A 187 0.17 -19.45 22.80
C LYS A 187 1.32 -18.84 23.59
N ASP A 188 1.02 -18.00 24.56
CA ASP A 188 2.01 -17.34 25.40
C ASP A 188 2.47 -18.29 26.51
N LYS A 189 3.67 -18.88 26.33
CA LYS A 189 4.25 -19.84 27.29
C LYS A 189 4.71 -19.19 28.60
N ASP A 190 4.80 -17.86 28.64
CA ASP A 190 5.11 -17.09 29.85
C ASP A 190 3.85 -16.72 30.66
N SER A 191 2.65 -17.14 30.20
CA SER A 191 1.36 -16.87 30.87
C SER A 191 1.10 -17.72 32.13
N ASP A 192 1.96 -18.71 32.40
CA ASP A 192 1.89 -19.55 33.61
C ASP A 192 2.34 -18.81 34.89
N THR A 193 2.88 -17.59 34.77
CA THR A 193 3.25 -16.74 35.91
C THR A 193 2.30 -15.55 36.08
N TRP A 194 1.47 -15.60 37.12
CA TRP A 194 0.62 -14.48 37.52
C TRP A 194 1.35 -13.57 38.52
N GLU A 195 1.55 -12.31 38.15
CA GLU A 195 1.96 -11.26 39.07
C GLU A 195 0.73 -10.48 39.58
N SER A 196 0.55 -10.46 40.90
CA SER A 196 -0.59 -9.83 41.60
C SER A 196 -0.71 -8.30 41.49
N SER A 197 -0.07 -7.67 40.50
CA SER A 197 -0.11 -6.23 40.28
C SER A 197 0.21 -5.86 38.83
N PRO A 198 -0.81 -5.60 38.00
CA PRO A 198 -0.59 -4.79 36.81
C PRO A 198 -0.15 -3.41 37.31
N LYS A 199 1.02 -2.91 36.90
CA LYS A 199 1.43 -1.52 37.14
C LYS A 199 0.38 -0.61 36.49
N LYS A 200 -0.57 -0.15 37.31
CA LYS A 200 -1.71 0.69 36.95
C LYS A 200 -1.23 2.03 36.37
N ASN A 201 -1.21 2.13 35.05
CA ASN A 201 -1.38 3.40 34.35
C ASN A 201 -2.88 3.64 34.20
N LYS A 202 -3.51 4.33 35.16
CA LYS A 202 -4.85 4.91 35.01
C LYS A 202 -4.81 6.39 35.33
N LYS A 203 -4.87 7.19 34.26
CA LYS A 203 -5.30 8.59 34.25
C LYS A 203 -6.75 8.70 34.72
N ASN A 204 -7.04 9.75 35.49
CA ASN A 204 -8.11 10.72 35.25
C ASN A 204 -7.74 11.97 36.07
N SER A 205 -7.29 13.03 35.40
CA SER A 205 -8.07 14.27 35.24
C SER A 205 -8.51 14.81 36.61
N THR A 206 -7.71 15.65 37.28
CA THR A 206 -7.68 17.08 36.95
C THR A 206 -6.53 17.85 37.60
N ASP A 207 -5.56 17.21 38.27
CA ASP A 207 -4.40 17.88 38.83
C ASP A 207 -3.11 17.15 38.43
N ASN A 208 -2.11 17.91 37.96
CA ASN A 208 -0.76 17.55 37.48
C ASN A 208 -0.55 17.77 35.98
N ILE A 209 -0.79 18.99 35.54
CA ILE A 209 0.13 19.64 34.61
C ILE A 209 1.44 19.82 35.40
N LEU A 210 2.58 19.47 34.78
CA LEU A 210 3.95 19.67 35.27
C LEU A 210 4.50 18.54 36.19
N LYS A 211 5.28 17.64 35.58
CA LYS A 211 6.49 17.11 36.23
C LYS A 211 7.68 17.43 35.35
N GLU A 212 8.64 18.18 35.91
CA GLU A 212 9.95 18.43 35.33
C GLU A 212 10.72 17.10 35.14
N PRO A 213 11.67 17.05 34.18
CA PRO A 213 12.32 15.80 33.82
C PRO A 213 13.24 15.31 34.93
N ASP A 214 13.06 14.04 35.32
CA ASP A 214 13.98 13.29 36.16
C ASP A 214 15.22 12.91 35.33
N ASN A 215 16.35 13.52 35.70
CA ASN A 215 17.56 13.64 34.91
C ASN A 215 18.52 12.47 35.16
N SER A 216 18.10 11.24 34.89
CA SER A 216 18.91 10.05 35.19
C SER A 216 18.75 8.91 34.17
N ASN A 217 19.09 9.18 32.88
CA ASN A 217 19.85 8.28 31.97
C ASN A 217 19.86 8.68 30.46
N THR A 218 19.54 9.93 30.08
CA THR A 218 19.46 10.34 28.65
C THR A 218 20.06 11.73 28.36
N GLY A 219 21.07 12.18 29.11
CA GLY A 219 21.70 13.48 28.87
C GLY A 219 22.46 13.54 27.54
N PHE A 220 22.25 14.58 26.74
CA PHE A 220 23.21 15.00 25.71
C PHE A 220 24.25 15.93 26.34
N ALA A 221 25.50 15.86 25.89
CA ALA A 221 26.61 16.64 26.43
C ALA A 221 26.76 17.98 25.69
N ALA A 222 27.49 18.93 26.29
CA ALA A 222 27.88 20.17 25.61
C ALA A 222 28.59 19.88 24.28
N ASP A 223 29.37 18.79 24.21
CA ASP A 223 30.06 18.32 23.01
C ASP A 223 29.11 18.05 21.83
N ASP A 224 27.88 17.59 22.08
CA ASP A 224 26.88 17.30 21.04
C ASP A 224 26.39 18.56 20.30
N VAL A 225 26.60 19.75 20.87
CA VAL A 225 26.25 21.06 20.27
C VAL A 225 27.47 21.91 19.90
N THR A 226 28.71 21.44 20.12
CA THR A 226 29.95 22.22 19.85
C THR A 226 30.12 22.63 18.39
N ASN A 227 29.69 21.79 17.45
CA ASN A 227 29.76 22.07 16.01
C ASN A 227 28.56 22.88 15.49
N ALA A 228 27.61 23.25 16.36
CA ALA A 228 26.44 24.04 15.99
C ALA A 228 26.78 25.54 15.92
N LYS A 229 26.20 26.23 14.93
CA LYS A 229 26.44 27.66 14.75
C LYS A 229 25.69 28.47 15.80
N LYS A 230 26.40 29.28 16.58
CA LYS A 230 25.76 30.21 17.53
C LYS A 230 25.06 31.36 16.79
N LEU A 231 23.82 31.63 17.14
CA LEU A 231 23.00 32.73 16.63
C LEU A 231 22.81 33.80 17.70
N LYS A 232 22.75 35.07 17.26
CA LYS A 232 22.54 36.23 18.14
C LYS A 232 21.06 36.44 18.50
N SER A 233 20.15 35.84 17.75
CA SER A 233 18.70 36.04 17.92
C SER A 233 17.94 34.79 17.52
N PHE A 234 16.79 34.57 18.15
CA PHE A 234 15.85 33.52 17.78
C PHE A 234 15.47 33.63 16.28
N PRO A 235 15.58 32.55 15.49
CA PRO A 235 15.27 32.58 14.07
C PRO A 235 13.84 33.01 13.76
N LYS A 236 13.62 33.55 12.56
CA LYS A 236 12.29 33.94 12.07
C LYS A 236 12.08 33.40 10.66
N ASN A 237 10.83 33.15 10.29
CA ASN A 237 10.41 32.76 8.94
C ASN A 237 11.09 31.49 8.42
N TRP A 238 11.50 30.60 9.32
CA TRP A 238 11.99 29.28 8.92
C TRP A 238 10.82 28.46 8.37
N ARG A 239 11.09 27.68 7.32
CA ARG A 239 10.11 26.77 6.73
C ARG A 239 10.71 25.37 6.63
N PRO A 240 9.86 24.34 6.76
CA PRO A 240 10.34 22.98 6.82
C PRO A 240 11.00 22.49 5.52
N GLN A 241 11.91 21.54 5.64
CA GLN A 241 12.51 20.80 4.53
C GLN A 241 11.48 19.88 3.88
N LEU A 242 11.51 19.77 2.55
CA LEU A 242 10.61 18.93 1.76
C LEU A 242 11.28 17.62 1.36
N ALA A 243 10.53 16.51 1.46
CA ALA A 243 10.98 15.19 1.03
C ALA A 243 10.74 14.95 -0.47
N THR A 244 11.56 14.10 -1.08
CA THR A 244 11.41 13.64 -2.47
C THR A 244 10.66 12.31 -2.53
N LEU A 245 9.75 12.13 -3.49
CA LEU A 245 9.00 10.89 -3.65
C LEU A 245 9.89 9.80 -4.28
N THR A 246 9.87 8.60 -3.68
CA THR A 246 10.54 7.39 -4.19
C THR A 246 9.57 6.21 -4.16
N ASP A 247 9.71 5.29 -5.13
CA ASP A 247 8.80 4.15 -5.33
C ASP A 247 9.24 2.88 -4.61
N GLU A 248 10.53 2.75 -4.32
CA GLU A 248 11.10 1.53 -3.74
C GLU A 248 11.58 1.80 -2.31
N VAL A 249 11.10 0.96 -1.39
CA VAL A 249 11.71 0.83 -0.07
C VAL A 249 13.02 0.07 -0.21
N PHE A 250 14.02 0.47 0.58
CA PHE A 250 15.35 -0.11 0.57
C PHE A 250 15.81 -0.36 2.00
N ASP A 251 16.79 -1.26 2.15
CA ASP A 251 17.53 -1.45 3.40
C ASP A 251 18.93 -0.85 3.19
N ASN A 252 19.32 0.12 4.03
CA ASN A 252 20.64 0.75 3.97
C ASN A 252 20.98 1.39 5.33
N ASP A 253 22.08 0.96 5.95
CA ASP A 253 22.50 1.39 7.30
C ASP A 253 22.89 2.87 7.41
N GLU A 254 23.13 3.55 6.29
CA GLU A 254 23.31 5.02 6.25
C GLU A 254 21.98 5.78 6.35
N TRP A 255 20.83 5.08 6.44
CA TRP A 255 19.50 5.67 6.47
C TRP A 255 18.72 5.29 7.71
N VAL A 256 17.89 6.22 8.17
CA VAL A 256 16.88 6.02 9.20
C VAL A 256 15.49 6.09 8.61
N PHE A 257 14.60 5.22 9.08
CA PHE A 257 13.24 5.09 8.61
C PHE A 257 12.26 5.43 9.73
N GLU A 258 11.36 6.37 9.46
CA GLU A 258 10.31 6.83 10.37
C GLU A 258 8.94 6.63 9.73
N ASN A 259 7.90 6.49 10.56
CA ASN A 259 6.54 6.49 10.06
C ASN A 259 6.20 7.82 9.39
N LYS A 260 5.55 7.75 8.23
CA LYS A 260 4.94 8.92 7.62
C LYS A 260 3.54 9.10 8.22
N PHE A 261 3.34 10.27 8.81
CA PHE A 261 2.09 10.66 9.45
C PHE A 261 1.22 11.44 8.46
N ASP A 262 -0.11 11.33 8.64
CA ASP A 262 -1.11 12.01 7.83
C ASP A 262 -1.79 13.10 8.67
N GLY A 263 -1.30 14.34 8.55
CA GLY A 263 -1.61 15.43 9.47
C GLY A 263 -1.33 16.84 8.94
N TYR A 264 -1.22 17.78 9.86
CA TYR A 264 -0.71 19.13 9.59
C TYR A 264 0.75 19.25 10.05
N ARG A 265 1.67 19.40 9.09
CA ARG A 265 3.07 19.70 9.40
C ARG A 265 3.20 21.09 10.03
N ALA A 266 3.84 21.15 11.19
CA ALA A 266 4.02 22.37 11.95
C ALA A 266 5.46 22.50 12.48
N LEU A 267 6.02 23.69 12.38
CA LEU A 267 7.15 24.11 13.20
C LEU A 267 6.62 24.58 14.55
N ILE A 268 7.17 24.03 15.62
CA ILE A 268 6.83 24.40 16.99
C ILE A 268 7.93 25.34 17.47
N GLU A 269 7.62 26.64 17.48
CA GLU A 269 8.53 27.69 17.94
C GLU A 269 8.23 28.01 19.40
N ILE A 270 9.18 27.72 20.29
CA ILE A 270 9.09 28.04 21.71
C ILE A 270 10.14 29.09 22.02
N LYS A 271 9.70 30.26 22.46
CA LYS A 271 10.59 31.38 22.80
C LYS A 271 10.12 32.04 24.08
N LYS A 272 10.96 32.03 25.11
CA LYS A 272 10.67 32.58 26.44
C LYS A 272 9.32 32.08 26.98
N GLY A 273 9.07 30.78 26.84
CA GLY A 273 7.82 30.12 27.24
C GLY A 273 6.60 30.38 26.35
N LYS A 274 6.71 31.22 25.30
CA LYS A 274 5.64 31.42 24.32
C LYS A 274 5.76 30.40 23.21
N VAL A 275 4.72 29.58 23.02
CA VAL A 275 4.64 28.56 21.97
C VAL A 275 3.87 29.11 20.77
N ASN A 276 4.41 28.94 19.57
CA ASN A 276 3.71 29.13 18.31
C ASN A 276 3.73 27.82 17.51
N LEU A 277 2.57 27.40 17.02
CA LEU A 277 2.43 26.29 16.10
C LEU A 277 2.30 26.87 14.69
N VAL A 278 3.38 26.82 13.91
CA VAL A 278 3.46 27.49 12.61
C VAL A 278 3.38 26.43 11.51
N SER A 279 2.33 26.48 10.69
CA SER A 279 2.17 25.59 9.55
C SER A 279 3.30 25.77 8.51
N ARG A 280 3.37 24.86 7.55
CA ARG A 280 4.29 24.95 6.41
C ARG A 280 4.27 26.30 5.67
N ASN A 281 3.11 26.94 5.52
CA ASN A 281 2.96 28.22 4.82
C ASN A 281 2.99 29.45 5.74
N GLY A 282 3.24 29.27 7.05
CA GLY A 282 3.35 30.36 8.02
C GLY A 282 2.05 30.72 8.75
N ILE A 283 1.02 29.88 8.66
CA ILE A 283 -0.25 30.06 9.38
C ILE A 283 -0.09 29.58 10.82
N TYR A 284 -0.54 30.38 11.78
CA TYR A 284 -0.54 30.01 13.19
C TYR A 284 -1.73 29.11 13.53
N PHE A 285 -1.47 27.89 14.00
CA PHE A 285 -2.48 26.96 14.48
C PHE A 285 -2.79 27.09 15.97
N ASN A 286 -2.22 28.07 16.68
CA ASN A 286 -2.41 28.27 18.11
C ASN A 286 -3.89 28.27 18.56
N LYS A 287 -4.76 29.00 17.84
CA LYS A 287 -6.20 29.05 18.16
C LYS A 287 -6.93 27.76 17.82
N LYS A 288 -6.40 27.02 16.84
CA LYS A 288 -6.99 25.77 16.34
C LYS A 288 -6.59 24.57 17.18
N TYR A 289 -5.47 24.61 17.91
CA TYR A 289 -5.04 23.52 18.78
C TYR A 289 -4.48 24.08 20.11
N PRO A 290 -5.32 24.71 20.95
CA PRO A 290 -4.88 25.35 22.19
C PRO A 290 -4.29 24.35 23.20
N GLU A 291 -4.85 23.14 23.29
CA GLU A 291 -4.32 22.04 24.10
C GLU A 291 -2.89 21.61 23.70
N MET A 292 -2.55 21.74 22.41
CA MET A 292 -1.21 21.45 21.90
C MET A 292 -0.23 22.56 22.32
N VAL A 293 -0.67 23.81 22.26
CA VAL A 293 0.10 24.97 22.76
C VAL A 293 0.39 24.82 24.25
N GLU A 294 -0.61 24.41 25.03
CA GLU A 294 -0.46 24.14 26.46
C GLU A 294 0.53 23.00 26.72
N ALA A 295 0.40 21.89 25.99
CA ALA A 295 1.30 20.74 26.13
C ALA A 295 2.77 21.13 25.88
N PHE A 296 3.06 21.95 24.87
CA PHE A 296 4.44 22.38 24.56
C PHE A 296 4.97 23.46 25.51
N SER A 297 4.11 24.15 26.28
CA SER A 297 4.51 25.22 27.21
C SER A 297 5.36 24.75 28.41
N ILE A 298 5.41 23.43 28.62
CA ILE A 298 6.28 22.80 29.62
C ILE A 298 7.76 22.92 29.26
N ILE A 299 8.10 22.98 27.97
CA ILE A 299 9.48 23.16 27.50
C ILE A 299 9.88 24.61 27.75
N LYS A 300 10.92 24.83 28.56
CA LYS A 300 11.34 26.16 28.99
C LYS A 300 12.43 26.75 28.11
N GLU A 301 13.12 25.90 27.39
CA GLU A 301 14.19 26.23 26.46
C GLU A 301 13.66 26.95 25.22
N ASP A 302 14.48 27.85 24.66
CA ASP A 302 14.19 28.48 23.39
C ASP A 302 14.48 27.47 22.27
N VAL A 303 13.45 26.92 21.63
CA VAL A 303 13.59 25.82 20.66
C VAL A 303 12.72 26.01 19.41
N ILE A 304 13.17 25.43 18.29
CA ILE A 304 12.34 25.24 17.09
C ILE A 304 12.35 23.76 16.76
N LEU A 305 11.17 23.14 16.80
CA LEU A 305 10.97 21.71 16.51
C LEU A 305 10.22 21.56 15.17
N ASP A 306 10.41 20.43 14.50
CA ASP A 306 9.67 20.06 13.29
C ASP A 306 8.87 18.77 13.55
N GLY A 307 7.56 18.85 13.35
CA GLY A 307 6.65 17.77 13.68
C GLY A 307 5.35 17.77 12.86
N GLU A 308 4.55 16.74 13.06
CA GLU A 308 3.26 16.54 12.41
C GLU A 308 2.15 16.46 13.47
N ILE A 309 1.12 17.30 13.36
CA ILE A 309 -0.07 17.26 14.22
C ILE A 309 -1.08 16.30 13.58
N VAL A 310 -1.55 15.31 14.34
CA VAL A 310 -2.47 14.26 13.90
C VAL A 310 -3.60 14.02 14.90
N VAL A 311 -4.69 13.42 14.43
CA VAL A 311 -5.69 12.77 15.30
C VAL A 311 -5.62 11.28 15.03
N GLU A 312 -5.42 10.48 16.08
CA GLU A 312 -5.33 9.02 16.00
C GLU A 312 -6.54 8.32 16.60
N ASP A 313 -6.88 7.16 16.04
CA ASP A 313 -7.79 6.22 16.67
C ASP A 313 -7.10 5.37 17.76
N SER A 314 -7.86 4.49 18.40
CA SER A 314 -7.35 3.56 19.42
C SER A 314 -6.30 2.56 18.90
N ASN A 315 -6.15 2.39 17.59
CA ASN A 315 -5.14 1.55 16.95
C ASN A 315 -3.89 2.35 16.52
N SER A 316 -3.75 3.60 16.98
CA SER A 316 -2.66 4.52 16.58
C SER A 316 -2.61 4.79 15.08
N LYS A 317 -3.76 4.71 14.40
CA LYS A 317 -3.87 5.10 12.99
C LYS A 317 -4.31 6.57 12.91
N SER A 318 -3.53 7.39 12.20
CA SER A 318 -3.88 8.79 11.94
C SER A 318 -5.02 8.91 10.92
N HIS A 319 -5.99 9.78 11.20
CA HIS A 319 -7.12 10.09 10.31
C HIS A 319 -7.17 11.60 10.03
N PHE A 320 -6.68 12.02 8.86
CA PHE A 320 -6.61 13.44 8.51
C PHE A 320 -7.97 14.14 8.49
N GLN A 321 -9.04 13.44 8.10
CA GLN A 321 -10.38 14.00 8.11
C GLN A 321 -10.83 14.42 9.53
N TRP A 322 -10.50 13.61 10.54
CA TRP A 322 -10.85 13.93 11.94
C TRP A 322 -10.09 15.14 12.45
N LEU A 323 -8.86 15.35 11.98
CA LEU A 323 -8.06 16.54 12.33
C LEU A 323 -8.70 17.86 11.85
N GLN A 324 -9.56 17.82 10.83
CA GLN A 324 -10.28 19.01 10.34
C GLN A 324 -11.44 19.41 11.25
N TYR A 325 -12.16 18.41 11.74
CA TYR A 325 -13.38 18.53 12.55
C TYR A 325 -13.13 18.24 14.03
N TYR A 326 -11.86 18.24 14.45
CA TYR A 326 -11.48 17.86 15.82
C TYR A 326 -12.21 18.69 16.88
N HIS A 327 -12.51 19.97 16.61
CA HIS A 327 -13.25 20.82 17.56
C HIS A 327 -14.74 20.48 17.64
N ASP A 328 -15.32 20.01 16.54
CA ASP A 328 -16.74 19.68 16.47
C ASP A 328 -17.00 18.27 17.06
N GLU A 329 -16.00 17.38 16.95
CA GLU A 329 -16.10 15.98 17.33
C GLU A 329 -14.82 15.49 18.05
N PRO A 330 -14.46 16.08 19.20
CA PRO A 330 -13.20 15.79 19.90
C PRO A 330 -13.08 14.34 20.37
N ASP A 331 -14.20 13.65 20.55
CA ASP A 331 -14.25 12.26 21.01
C ASP A 331 -13.90 11.23 19.91
N ARG A 332 -13.76 11.65 18.64
CA ARG A 332 -13.45 10.72 17.54
C ARG A 332 -12.03 10.16 17.62
N GLY A 333 -11.08 10.86 18.22
CA GLY A 333 -9.71 10.39 18.34
C GLY A 333 -8.86 11.29 19.23
N THR A 334 -7.61 10.89 19.45
CA THR A 334 -6.68 11.62 20.33
C THR A 334 -5.79 12.55 19.49
N LEU A 335 -5.76 13.84 19.84
CA LEU A 335 -4.84 14.80 19.23
C LEU A 335 -3.41 14.57 19.72
N LYS A 336 -2.47 14.42 18.78
CA LYS A 336 -1.04 14.23 19.06
C LYS A 336 -0.17 15.05 18.11
N CYS A 337 1.06 15.33 18.52
CA CYS A 337 2.11 15.86 17.67
C CYS A 337 3.33 14.94 17.70
N TYR A 338 3.63 14.34 16.55
CA TYR A 338 4.85 13.57 16.35
C TYR A 338 5.99 14.50 15.95
N VAL A 339 6.93 14.71 16.86
CA VAL A 339 8.09 15.55 16.64
C VAL A 339 9.26 14.69 16.16
N PHE A 340 9.82 15.02 15.01
CA PHE A 340 10.82 14.18 14.35
C PHE A 340 12.19 14.85 14.14
N ASP A 341 12.30 16.17 14.28
CA ASP A 341 13.58 16.89 14.21
C ASP A 341 13.61 18.14 15.12
N ILE A 342 14.81 18.61 15.47
CA ILE A 342 15.08 19.84 16.22
C ILE A 342 16.02 20.74 15.41
N LEU A 343 15.60 21.97 15.16
CA LEU A 343 16.30 22.89 14.25
C LEU A 343 17.10 23.96 15.01
N TYR A 344 16.63 24.33 16.19
CA TYR A 344 17.24 25.36 17.02
C TYR A 344 17.09 25.02 18.50
N PHE A 345 18.14 25.29 19.28
CA PHE A 345 18.16 25.09 20.73
C PHE A 345 19.02 26.16 21.41
N ASN A 346 18.42 26.96 22.31
CA ASN A 346 19.10 27.90 23.21
C ASN A 346 20.25 28.73 22.57
N GLY A 347 19.98 29.34 21.42
CA GLY A 347 20.96 30.19 20.72
C GLY A 347 21.83 29.45 19.71
N TYR A 348 21.63 28.15 19.50
CA TYR A 348 22.38 27.35 18.53
C TYR A 348 21.49 26.92 17.37
N ASP A 349 21.97 27.15 16.16
CA ASP A 349 21.44 26.60 14.92
C ASP A 349 21.93 25.16 14.76
N LEU A 350 21.00 24.22 14.91
CA LEU A 350 21.29 22.79 14.82
C LEU A 350 21.17 22.26 13.38
N THR A 351 20.67 23.05 12.42
CA THR A 351 20.44 22.59 11.05
C THR A 351 21.71 22.08 10.36
N GLY A 352 22.88 22.56 10.78
CA GLY A 352 24.19 22.14 10.32
C GLY A 352 24.77 20.89 11.00
N LEU A 353 24.09 20.29 11.98
CA LEU A 353 24.49 19.02 12.61
C LEU A 353 23.95 17.81 11.84
N GLU A 354 24.51 16.62 12.10
CA GLU A 354 23.99 15.34 11.59
C GLU A 354 22.63 15.01 12.19
N LEU A 355 21.77 14.35 11.41
CA LEU A 355 20.41 14.00 11.83
C LEU A 355 20.40 13.18 13.12
N LEU A 356 21.28 12.19 13.28
CA LEU A 356 21.34 11.39 14.50
C LEU A 356 21.69 12.22 15.74
N ASN A 357 22.57 13.23 15.61
CA ASN A 357 22.89 14.14 16.71
C ASN A 357 21.69 15.02 17.06
N ARG A 358 20.98 15.55 16.06
CA ARG A 358 19.74 16.32 16.29
C ARG A 358 18.69 15.44 16.99
N LYS A 359 18.51 14.20 16.56
CA LYS A 359 17.57 13.25 17.21
C LYS A 359 17.94 12.91 18.64
N LYS A 360 19.23 12.76 18.95
CA LYS A 360 19.73 12.57 20.32
C LYS A 360 19.33 13.75 21.22
N ILE A 361 19.57 14.98 20.77
CA ILE A 361 19.18 16.20 21.47
C ILE A 361 17.65 16.27 21.63
N LEU A 362 16.90 15.99 20.56
CA LEU A 362 15.44 16.00 20.56
C LEU A 362 14.88 15.01 21.60
N LYS A 363 15.38 13.77 21.62
CA LYS A 363 14.90 12.72 22.53
C LYS A 363 15.16 13.07 24.00
N ALA A 364 16.24 13.78 24.30
CA ALA A 364 16.55 14.27 25.63
C ALA A 364 15.70 15.49 26.05
N LEU A 365 15.33 16.34 25.08
CA LEU A 365 14.53 17.54 25.32
C LEU A 365 13.04 17.24 25.51
N LEU A 366 12.47 16.31 24.74
CA LEU A 366 11.02 16.10 24.72
C LEU A 366 10.52 15.50 26.04
N PRO A 367 9.45 16.06 26.63
CA PRO A 367 8.84 15.49 27.83
C PRO A 367 8.15 14.16 27.50
N LYS A 368 8.04 13.26 28.49
CA LYS A 368 7.14 12.10 28.36
C LYS A 368 5.70 12.59 28.37
N SER A 369 5.05 12.54 27.22
CA SER A 369 3.68 13.01 27.02
C SER A 369 2.94 12.09 26.05
N ASP A 370 1.64 11.93 26.26
CA ASP A 370 0.78 11.24 25.30
C ASP A 370 0.38 12.14 24.13
N VAL A 371 0.57 13.46 24.28
CA VAL A 371 0.27 14.49 23.26
C VAL A 371 1.52 14.83 22.45
N ILE A 372 2.68 14.99 23.10
CA ILE A 372 3.96 15.26 22.43
C ILE A 372 4.72 13.95 22.32
N VAL A 373 4.83 13.43 21.10
CA VAL A 373 5.41 12.12 20.85
C VAL A 373 6.69 12.27 20.06
N TYR A 374 7.78 11.68 20.56
CA TYR A 374 9.01 11.55 19.78
C TYR A 374 8.78 10.56 18.63
N SER A 375 9.11 10.94 17.41
CA SER A 375 9.06 10.04 16.26
C SER A 375 10.25 9.08 16.30
N GLU A 376 9.96 7.85 16.74
CA GLU A 376 10.91 6.74 16.73
C GLU A 376 11.33 6.38 15.31
N HIS A 377 12.58 5.94 15.18
CA HIS A 377 13.18 5.60 13.89
C HIS A 377 13.90 4.25 13.96
N THR A 378 14.00 3.60 12.82
CA THR A 378 14.78 2.37 12.64
C THR A 378 15.95 2.64 11.71
N VAL A 379 17.17 2.27 12.11
CA VAL A 379 18.37 2.36 11.25
C VAL A 379 18.40 1.15 10.31
N GLY A 380 18.70 1.35 9.03
CA GLY A 380 19.07 0.26 8.12
C GLY A 380 17.94 -0.56 7.53
N LYS A 381 16.82 -0.74 8.25
CA LYS A 381 15.84 -1.81 7.97
C LYS A 381 14.53 -1.32 7.38
N GLY A 382 14.58 -0.50 6.33
CA GLY A 382 13.41 0.09 5.69
C GLY A 382 12.36 -0.93 5.25
N THR A 383 12.75 -2.09 4.71
CA THR A 383 11.80 -3.12 4.23
C THR A 383 10.99 -3.73 5.38
N LYS A 384 11.63 -3.95 6.54
CA LYS A 384 10.97 -4.44 7.75
C LYS A 384 10.03 -3.36 8.31
N THR A 385 10.51 -2.13 8.43
CA THR A 385 9.72 -1.00 8.93
C THR A 385 8.51 -0.74 8.02
N LEU A 386 8.63 -0.91 6.69
CA LEU A 386 7.49 -0.74 5.79
C LEU A 386 6.43 -1.82 5.98
N LYS A 387 6.84 -3.08 6.21
CA LYS A 387 5.91 -4.17 6.52
C LYS A 387 5.16 -3.93 7.83
N GLU A 388 5.81 -3.34 8.83
CA GLU A 388 5.19 -2.95 10.09
C GLU A 388 4.21 -1.79 9.88
N ALA A 389 4.63 -0.75 9.15
CA ALA A 389 3.82 0.37 8.73
C ALA A 389 2.56 -0.05 7.93
N GLN A 390 2.68 -1.07 7.07
CA GLN A 390 1.57 -1.65 6.31
C GLN A 390 0.58 -2.42 7.19
N LYS A 391 1.05 -3.13 8.22
CA LYS A 391 0.18 -3.88 9.15
C LYS A 391 -0.75 -2.95 9.96
N ILE A 392 -0.25 -1.77 10.33
CA ILE A 392 -1.03 -0.75 11.03
C ILE A 392 -1.77 0.21 10.09
N LYS A 393 -1.77 -0.05 8.77
CA LYS A 393 -2.39 0.78 7.73
C LYS A 393 -1.96 2.26 7.81
N SER A 394 -0.70 2.52 8.14
CA SER A 394 -0.11 3.88 8.08
C SER A 394 0.04 4.35 6.63
N GLU A 395 0.23 5.65 6.45
CA GLU A 395 0.28 6.27 5.12
C GLU A 395 1.60 5.98 4.37
N GLY A 396 2.70 5.73 5.09
CA GLY A 396 3.98 5.41 4.48
C GLY A 396 5.17 5.49 5.43
N LEU A 397 6.36 5.64 4.87
CA LEU A 397 7.60 5.93 5.58
C LEU A 397 8.25 7.22 5.08
N ILE A 398 9.01 7.86 5.95
CA ILE A 398 10.05 8.82 5.59
C ILE A 398 11.41 8.17 5.85
N ALA A 399 12.20 7.97 4.79
CA ALA A 399 13.60 7.61 4.89
C ALA A 399 14.45 8.87 4.93
N LYS A 400 15.34 9.01 5.90
CA LYS A 400 16.24 10.15 6.04
C LYS A 400 17.68 9.65 6.13
N LYS A 401 18.61 10.29 5.43
CA LYS A 401 20.03 9.92 5.54
C LYS A 401 20.54 10.31 6.93
N ALA A 402 21.20 9.38 7.63
CA ALA A 402 21.57 9.48 9.04
C ALA A 402 22.54 10.64 9.34
N ASP A 403 23.39 10.97 8.36
CA ASP A 403 24.37 12.06 8.40
C ASP A 403 23.85 13.37 7.74
N SER A 404 22.60 13.41 7.28
CA SER A 404 22.06 14.57 6.56
C SER A 404 21.97 15.83 7.40
N ARG A 405 22.24 16.96 6.75
CA ARG A 405 21.97 18.29 7.29
C ARG A 405 20.52 18.69 6.98
N TYR A 406 19.99 19.64 7.74
CA TYR A 406 18.65 20.16 7.51
C TYR A 406 18.69 21.34 6.53
N HIS A 407 17.91 21.25 5.46
CA HIS A 407 17.83 22.22 4.38
C HIS A 407 16.51 23.00 4.43
N LEU A 408 16.54 24.15 5.11
CA LEU A 408 15.40 25.06 5.24
C LEU A 408 14.79 25.40 3.88
N SER A 409 13.46 25.27 3.78
CA SER A 409 12.65 25.61 2.59
C SER A 409 13.04 24.89 1.29
N LYS A 410 13.88 23.85 1.33
CA LYS A 410 14.36 23.15 0.12
C LYS A 410 13.83 21.73 0.08
N ARG A 411 13.64 21.22 -1.15
CA ARG A 411 13.43 19.80 -1.38
C ARG A 411 14.78 19.11 -1.45
N SER A 412 14.99 18.09 -0.63
CA SER A 412 16.23 17.30 -0.63
C SER A 412 15.97 15.85 -1.04
N SER A 413 16.98 15.23 -1.65
CA SER A 413 17.07 13.78 -1.83
C SER A 413 17.46 13.04 -0.54
N ASP A 414 17.95 13.76 0.48
CA ASP A 414 18.33 13.15 1.76
C ASP A 414 17.12 12.75 2.60
N TRP A 415 15.93 13.26 2.26
CA TRP A 415 14.65 12.85 2.82
C TRP A 415 13.79 12.30 1.70
N LEU A 416 13.48 11.02 1.77
CA LEU A 416 12.66 10.31 0.81
C LEU A 416 11.34 9.93 1.46
N LYS A 417 10.23 10.15 0.76
CA LYS A 417 8.92 9.64 1.18
C LYS A 417 8.56 8.41 0.37
N ILE A 418 8.19 7.35 1.07
CA ILE A 418 7.78 6.06 0.52
C ILE A 418 6.31 5.90 0.91
N LYS A 419 5.39 5.99 -0.07
CA LYS A 419 3.96 5.93 0.21
C LYS A 419 3.43 4.50 0.14
N VAL A 420 2.53 4.14 1.04
CA VAL A 420 1.75 2.88 1.00
C VAL A 420 0.42 3.09 0.28
N THR A 421 -0.15 4.30 0.34
CA THR A 421 -1.38 4.69 -0.36
C THR A 421 -1.14 5.84 -1.35
N ASN A 422 -1.81 5.78 -2.51
CA ASN A 422 -1.74 6.82 -3.54
C ASN A 422 -2.64 8.00 -3.16
N GLU A 423 -2.03 9.06 -2.62
CA GLU A 423 -2.73 10.26 -2.18
C GLU A 423 -1.95 11.53 -2.58
N GLN A 424 -2.65 12.59 -2.98
CA GLN A 424 -2.06 13.86 -3.37
C GLN A 424 -3.03 15.03 -3.10
N GLU A 425 -2.48 16.20 -2.79
CA GLU A 425 -3.22 17.44 -2.82
C GLU A 425 -3.57 17.86 -4.26
N MET A 426 -4.78 18.39 -4.43
CA MET A 426 -5.31 18.94 -5.68
C MET A 426 -6.03 20.26 -5.43
N VAL A 427 -5.94 21.18 -6.37
CA VAL A 427 -6.66 22.45 -6.35
C VAL A 427 -8.06 22.25 -6.93
N ILE A 428 -9.08 22.78 -6.26
CA ILE A 428 -10.46 22.77 -6.73
C ILE A 428 -10.64 23.96 -7.68
N GLY A 429 -11.07 23.68 -8.92
CA GLY A 429 -11.31 24.71 -9.95
C GLY A 429 -12.75 24.81 -10.43
N GLY A 430 -13.64 23.90 -10.01
CA GLY A 430 -15.06 23.99 -10.28
C GLY A 430 -15.87 22.86 -9.64
N TYR A 431 -17.18 22.85 -9.86
CA TYR A 431 -18.07 21.76 -9.48
C TYR A 431 -19.20 21.58 -10.49
N THR A 432 -19.76 20.38 -10.56
CA THR A 432 -20.94 20.07 -11.40
C THR A 432 -22.23 20.16 -10.59
N GLU A 433 -23.34 20.37 -11.28
CA GLU A 433 -24.68 20.25 -10.69
C GLU A 433 -24.92 18.87 -10.05
N PRO A 434 -25.72 18.79 -8.97
CA PRO A 434 -26.11 17.52 -8.36
C PRO A 434 -27.02 16.71 -9.30
N GLN A 435 -26.98 15.38 -9.18
CA GLN A 435 -27.84 14.46 -9.94
C GLN A 435 -28.60 13.54 -8.98
N GLY A 436 -29.84 13.19 -9.32
CA GLY A 436 -30.69 12.31 -8.51
C GLY A 436 -31.11 12.95 -7.17
N SER A 437 -30.97 12.22 -6.07
CA SER A 437 -31.33 12.67 -4.71
C SER A 437 -30.22 13.45 -3.98
N ARG A 438 -29.08 13.68 -4.62
CA ARG A 438 -27.92 14.37 -4.03
C ARG A 438 -28.21 15.87 -3.85
N LYS A 439 -27.79 16.45 -2.72
CA LYS A 439 -27.88 17.89 -2.41
C LYS A 439 -26.51 18.58 -2.52
N GLY A 440 -26.50 19.89 -2.78
CA GLY A 440 -25.26 20.66 -2.98
C GLY A 440 -24.73 20.52 -4.41
N PHE A 441 -23.63 19.80 -4.61
CA PHE A 441 -23.00 19.61 -5.92
C PHE A 441 -22.85 18.13 -6.29
N GLY A 442 -22.64 17.84 -7.59
CA GLY A 442 -22.43 16.49 -8.11
C GLY A 442 -21.00 15.96 -7.89
N ALA A 443 -20.01 16.68 -8.41
CA ALA A 443 -18.58 16.36 -8.27
C ALA A 443 -17.72 17.63 -8.30
N LEU A 444 -16.57 17.62 -7.63
CA LEU A 444 -15.56 18.68 -7.74
C LEU A 444 -14.66 18.43 -8.94
N LEU A 445 -14.34 19.48 -9.69
CA LEU A 445 -13.30 19.48 -10.72
C LEU A 445 -11.97 19.89 -10.09
N ILE A 446 -10.95 19.06 -10.28
CA ILE A 446 -9.68 19.16 -9.57
C ILE A 446 -8.49 19.23 -10.54
N GLY A 447 -7.38 19.81 -10.07
CA GLY A 447 -6.14 19.91 -10.84
C GLY A 447 -4.91 20.27 -10.02
N TYR A 448 -3.77 20.49 -10.70
CA TYR A 448 -2.51 20.94 -10.09
C TYR A 448 -1.84 22.02 -10.96
N TYR A 449 -0.94 22.79 -10.37
CA TYR A 449 -0.13 23.77 -11.09
C TYR A 449 1.11 23.15 -11.74
N ASP A 450 1.31 23.45 -13.02
CA ASP A 450 2.57 23.26 -13.75
C ASP A 450 3.04 24.65 -14.22
N GLY A 451 4.03 25.21 -13.52
CA GLY A 451 4.33 26.64 -13.58
C GLY A 451 3.11 27.47 -13.17
N ASP A 452 2.72 28.42 -14.02
CA ASP A 452 1.54 29.27 -13.78
C ASP A 452 0.22 28.67 -14.29
N LYS A 453 0.26 27.47 -14.88
CA LYS A 453 -0.90 26.83 -15.51
C LYS A 453 -1.55 25.82 -14.57
N LEU A 454 -2.85 25.98 -14.32
CA LEU A 454 -3.63 24.97 -13.59
C LEU A 454 -4.10 23.87 -14.54
N ILE A 455 -3.52 22.68 -14.45
CA ILE A 455 -3.81 21.52 -15.29
C ILE A 455 -4.97 20.72 -14.71
N TYR A 456 -6.01 20.46 -15.50
CA TYR A 456 -7.18 19.68 -15.11
C TYR A 456 -6.84 18.18 -15.00
N THR A 457 -7.30 17.52 -13.94
CA THR A 457 -7.00 16.11 -13.65
C THR A 457 -8.24 15.25 -13.39
N GLY A 458 -9.40 15.70 -13.84
CA GLY A 458 -10.67 14.98 -13.71
C GLY A 458 -11.55 15.47 -12.56
N LYS A 459 -12.56 14.67 -12.22
CA LYS A 459 -13.58 14.99 -11.22
C LYS A 459 -13.64 13.99 -10.08
N VAL A 460 -14.01 14.46 -8.90
CA VAL A 460 -14.20 13.65 -7.69
C VAL A 460 -15.64 13.79 -7.18
N GLY A 461 -16.38 12.67 -7.19
CA GLY A 461 -17.80 12.62 -6.81
C GLY A 461 -18.09 11.76 -5.57
N THR A 462 -17.06 11.26 -4.90
CA THR A 462 -17.14 10.35 -3.74
C THR A 462 -16.27 10.88 -2.60
N GLY A 463 -16.55 10.45 -1.36
CA GLY A 463 -15.87 10.93 -0.16
C GLY A 463 -16.60 12.05 0.59
N PHE A 464 -17.86 12.32 0.24
CA PHE A 464 -18.69 13.34 0.89
C PHE A 464 -19.88 12.71 1.62
N ASN A 465 -20.24 13.26 2.79
CA ASN A 465 -21.54 13.08 3.43
C ASN A 465 -22.43 14.33 3.18
N ASP A 466 -23.70 14.29 3.55
CA ASP A 466 -24.67 15.35 3.23
C ASP A 466 -24.31 16.71 3.87
N ASP A 467 -23.80 16.69 5.10
CA ASP A 467 -23.37 17.90 5.79
C ASP A 467 -22.15 18.54 5.10
N LEU A 468 -21.16 17.72 4.75
CA LEU A 468 -19.95 18.14 4.04
C LEU A 468 -20.25 18.68 2.64
N LEU A 469 -21.20 18.07 1.92
CA LEU A 469 -21.65 18.58 0.62
C LEU A 469 -22.21 20.00 0.76
N THR A 470 -23.04 20.23 1.79
CA THR A 470 -23.67 21.53 2.05
C THR A 470 -22.64 22.59 2.46
N GLU A 471 -21.71 22.22 3.35
CA GLU A 471 -20.64 23.09 3.82
C GLU A 471 -19.70 23.52 2.67
N LEU A 472 -19.24 22.56 1.87
CA LEU A 472 -18.37 22.82 0.74
C LEU A 472 -19.08 23.63 -0.35
N HIS A 473 -20.34 23.34 -0.64
CA HIS A 473 -21.13 24.11 -1.61
C HIS A 473 -21.17 25.60 -1.21
N THR A 474 -21.49 25.88 0.05
CA THR A 474 -21.54 27.26 0.59
C THR A 474 -20.19 27.98 0.46
N LYS A 475 -19.07 27.26 0.60
CA LYS A 475 -17.72 27.82 0.39
C LYS A 475 -17.44 28.08 -1.09
N LEU A 476 -17.85 27.17 -1.97
CA LEU A 476 -17.61 27.26 -3.42
C LEU A 476 -18.42 28.39 -4.06
N GLU A 477 -19.68 28.59 -3.66
CA GLU A 477 -20.54 29.69 -4.15
C GLU A 477 -19.90 31.07 -3.90
N LYS A 478 -19.22 31.25 -2.76
CA LYS A 478 -18.56 32.51 -2.40
C LYS A 478 -17.35 32.86 -3.27
N ILE A 479 -16.79 31.87 -3.97
CA ILE A 479 -15.60 32.02 -4.80
C ILE A 479 -15.89 31.70 -6.28
N GLU A 480 -17.16 31.76 -6.68
CA GLU A 480 -17.56 31.49 -8.06
C GLU A 480 -16.96 32.51 -9.05
N ARG A 481 -16.69 32.06 -10.27
CA ARG A 481 -16.16 32.87 -11.37
C ARG A 481 -16.79 32.46 -12.70
N LYS A 482 -16.73 33.36 -13.69
CA LYS A 482 -17.39 33.18 -14.99
C LYS A 482 -16.70 32.19 -15.92
N THR A 483 -15.38 32.04 -15.83
CA THR A 483 -14.57 31.27 -16.78
C THR A 483 -13.77 30.18 -16.08
N SER A 484 -13.45 29.11 -16.81
CA SER A 484 -12.64 28.01 -16.28
C SER A 484 -11.28 28.52 -15.79
N PRO A 485 -10.83 28.15 -14.58
CA PRO A 485 -9.48 28.42 -14.12
C PRO A 485 -8.45 27.44 -14.70
N PHE A 486 -8.88 26.35 -15.35
CA PHE A 486 -8.00 25.34 -15.91
C PHE A 486 -7.42 25.78 -17.26
N SER A 487 -6.20 25.35 -17.53
CA SER A 487 -5.53 25.53 -18.82
C SER A 487 -5.98 24.45 -19.80
N GLY A 488 -6.83 24.83 -20.77
CA GLY A 488 -7.38 23.92 -21.79
C GLY A 488 -8.84 23.56 -21.55
N GLU A 489 -9.44 22.82 -22.47
CA GLU A 489 -10.83 22.35 -22.34
C GLU A 489 -10.92 21.17 -21.37
N THR A 490 -11.89 21.21 -20.46
CA THR A 490 -12.15 20.10 -19.51
C THR A 490 -13.10 19.05 -20.11
N GLY A 491 -13.86 19.39 -21.16
CA GLY A 491 -14.90 18.54 -21.75
C GLY A 491 -16.16 18.37 -20.89
N GLU A 492 -16.24 19.03 -19.71
CA GLU A 492 -17.36 18.93 -18.78
C GLU A 492 -18.43 20.00 -19.10
N LYS A 493 -19.70 19.59 -19.09
CA LYS A 493 -20.86 20.46 -19.35
C LYS A 493 -21.55 20.82 -18.03
N ASN A 494 -22.19 21.99 -17.97
CA ASN A 494 -22.93 22.48 -16.79
C ASN A 494 -22.04 22.54 -15.53
N VAL A 495 -20.94 23.28 -15.64
CA VAL A 495 -19.93 23.43 -14.58
C VAL A 495 -20.00 24.84 -14.00
N HIS A 496 -19.99 24.93 -12.68
CA HIS A 496 -19.73 26.15 -11.94
C HIS A 496 -18.23 26.27 -11.69
N TRP A 497 -17.62 27.34 -12.22
CA TRP A 497 -16.19 27.56 -12.08
C TRP A 497 -15.91 28.33 -10.79
N VAL A 498 -14.83 27.98 -10.09
CA VAL A 498 -14.44 28.69 -8.86
C VAL A 498 -13.03 29.25 -8.94
N MET A 499 -12.71 30.25 -8.13
CA MET A 499 -11.34 30.70 -7.95
C MET A 499 -10.50 29.53 -7.40
N PRO A 500 -9.32 29.24 -7.98
CA PRO A 500 -8.52 28.07 -7.63
C PRO A 500 -7.71 28.31 -6.33
N THR A 501 -8.42 28.58 -5.23
CA THR A 501 -7.85 28.92 -3.92
C THR A 501 -8.01 27.80 -2.89
N LEU A 502 -8.94 26.87 -3.11
CA LEU A 502 -9.17 25.73 -2.22
C LEU A 502 -8.35 24.52 -2.65
N VAL A 503 -7.66 23.90 -1.71
CA VAL A 503 -6.88 22.67 -1.91
C VAL A 503 -7.55 21.51 -1.19
N ALA A 504 -7.66 20.36 -1.84
CA ALA A 504 -8.22 19.13 -1.30
C ALA A 504 -7.17 18.01 -1.29
N GLN A 505 -7.15 17.22 -0.22
CA GLN A 505 -6.44 15.94 -0.18
C GLN A 505 -7.30 14.90 -0.91
N ILE A 506 -6.74 14.29 -1.96
CA ILE A 506 -7.41 13.29 -2.79
C ILE A 506 -6.68 11.97 -2.70
N LYS A 507 -7.42 10.91 -2.37
CA LYS A 507 -6.97 9.53 -2.50
C LYS A 507 -7.39 8.98 -3.86
N TYR A 508 -6.53 8.21 -4.50
CA TYR A 508 -6.81 7.67 -5.83
C TYR A 508 -6.16 6.30 -6.01
N SER A 509 -6.58 5.54 -7.02
CA SER A 509 -5.98 4.23 -7.32
C SER A 509 -4.67 4.38 -8.08
N GLU A 510 -4.67 5.21 -9.12
CA GLU A 510 -3.51 5.49 -9.99
C GLU A 510 -3.73 6.80 -10.77
N TRP A 511 -2.66 7.36 -11.31
CA TRP A 511 -2.75 8.38 -12.36
C TRP A 511 -3.00 7.71 -13.70
N THR A 512 -3.97 8.21 -14.48
CA THR A 512 -4.18 7.78 -15.85
C THR A 512 -3.10 8.34 -16.78
N GLU A 513 -2.89 7.70 -17.92
CA GLU A 513 -1.97 8.16 -18.97
C GLU A 513 -2.38 9.57 -19.49
N SER A 514 -3.67 9.91 -19.44
CA SER A 514 -4.22 11.24 -19.76
C SER A 514 -3.96 12.31 -18.70
N GLY A 515 -3.26 11.99 -17.61
CA GLY A 515 -2.95 12.93 -16.52
C GLY A 515 -4.12 13.21 -15.58
N SER A 516 -5.13 12.32 -15.53
CA SER A 516 -6.25 12.40 -14.59
C SER A 516 -6.10 11.39 -13.44
N LEU A 517 -6.81 11.62 -12.34
CA LEU A 517 -6.87 10.65 -11.25
C LEU A 517 -7.90 9.56 -11.55
N ARG A 518 -7.53 8.28 -11.36
CA ARG A 518 -8.47 7.15 -11.42
C ARG A 518 -9.04 6.85 -10.03
N HIS A 519 -10.35 6.65 -9.98
CA HIS A 519 -11.12 6.45 -8.74
C HIS A 519 -10.77 7.47 -7.64
N PRO A 520 -10.77 8.79 -7.94
CA PRO A 520 -10.48 9.79 -6.93
C PRO A 520 -11.58 9.79 -5.87
N VAL A 521 -11.16 9.91 -4.61
CA VAL A 521 -12.02 10.02 -3.43
C VAL A 521 -11.55 11.24 -2.66
N PHE A 522 -12.48 12.15 -2.36
CA PHE A 522 -12.21 13.31 -1.52
C PHE A 522 -11.94 12.83 -0.10
N ILE A 523 -10.84 13.29 0.49
CA ILE A 523 -10.54 13.03 1.90
C ILE A 523 -10.93 14.24 2.72
N ALA A 524 -10.30 15.40 2.49
CA ALA A 524 -10.51 16.60 3.30
C ALA A 524 -9.86 17.86 2.68
N LEU A 525 -10.14 19.08 3.18
CA LEU A 525 -9.56 20.35 2.68
C LEU A 525 -8.20 20.73 3.30
N ARG A 526 -7.18 21.02 2.49
CA ARG A 526 -5.84 21.44 2.95
C ARG A 526 -5.72 22.95 3.11
N ASN A 527 -6.28 23.48 4.20
CA ASN A 527 -6.21 24.92 4.53
C ASN A 527 -4.78 25.40 4.90
N ASP A 528 -3.87 24.46 5.15
CA ASP A 528 -2.46 24.69 5.47
C ASP A 528 -1.55 24.87 4.24
N LYS A 529 -2.11 24.74 3.03
CA LYS A 529 -1.36 24.70 1.78
C LYS A 529 -1.85 25.79 0.82
N ASP A 530 -0.92 26.53 0.22
CA ASP A 530 -1.25 27.44 -0.87
C ASP A 530 -1.55 26.65 -2.14
N ALA A 531 -2.60 27.04 -2.87
CA ALA A 531 -2.98 26.38 -4.12
C ALA A 531 -1.84 26.37 -5.15
N LYS A 532 -1.03 27.44 -5.22
CA LYS A 532 0.11 27.52 -6.15
C LYS A 532 1.24 26.54 -5.83
N ASP A 533 1.32 26.06 -4.60
CA ASP A 533 2.31 25.05 -4.18
C ASP A 533 1.88 23.62 -4.52
N VAL A 534 0.67 23.43 -5.06
CA VAL A 534 0.14 22.13 -5.45
C VAL A 534 0.60 21.81 -6.86
N VAL A 535 1.71 21.08 -6.96
CA VAL A 535 2.27 20.58 -8.22
C VAL A 535 2.13 19.06 -8.30
N ARG A 536 2.19 18.48 -9.50
CA ARG A 536 2.16 17.02 -9.65
C ARG A 536 3.38 16.39 -9.01
N GLU A 537 3.16 15.41 -8.15
CA GLU A 537 4.27 14.63 -7.60
C GLU A 537 4.76 13.64 -8.66
N THR A 538 6.03 13.75 -9.04
CA THR A 538 6.70 12.83 -9.97
C THR A 538 7.79 12.07 -9.23
N ASN A 539 7.90 10.77 -9.48
CA ASN A 539 8.91 9.92 -8.85
C ASN A 539 10.30 10.32 -9.32
N LYS A 540 11.25 10.47 -8.40
CA LYS A 540 12.67 10.61 -8.74
C LYS A 540 13.37 9.33 -8.31
N ASN A 541 13.98 8.62 -9.27
CA ASN A 541 14.85 7.47 -8.98
C ASN A 541 16.11 7.96 -8.26
N ILE A 542 16.09 7.93 -6.93
CA ILE A 542 17.24 8.22 -6.08
C ILE A 542 17.74 6.88 -5.57
N ASN A 543 18.84 6.38 -6.14
CA ASN A 543 19.47 5.13 -5.70
C ASN A 543 20.47 5.46 -4.56
N PRO A 544 20.22 5.05 -3.30
CA PRO A 544 21.01 5.47 -2.15
C PRO A 544 22.43 4.86 -2.06
N ASP A 545 22.76 3.87 -2.90
CA ASP A 545 24.03 3.13 -2.81
C ASP A 545 25.24 3.76 -3.53
N LYS A 546 25.10 4.95 -4.12
CA LYS A 546 26.24 5.64 -4.75
C LYS A 546 26.99 6.55 -3.76
N LYS A 547 28.04 6.01 -3.15
CA LYS A 547 29.09 6.81 -2.48
C LYS A 547 29.63 7.87 -3.44
N THR A 548 29.52 9.13 -3.01
CA THR A 548 29.95 10.32 -3.73
C THR A 548 31.46 10.45 -3.61
N THR A 549 32.20 9.99 -4.61
CA THR A 549 33.54 10.55 -4.90
C THR A 549 33.45 11.35 -6.18
N LEU A 550 33.33 12.66 -6.01
CA LEU A 550 33.51 13.66 -7.04
C LEU A 550 34.94 13.53 -7.62
N LYS A 551 35.08 12.96 -8.82
CA LYS A 551 36.19 13.28 -9.71
C LYS A 551 35.66 13.63 -11.09
N LYS A 552 35.91 14.90 -11.46
CA LYS A 552 35.84 15.43 -12.83
C LYS A 552 36.82 14.70 -13.75
N LYS A 553 36.37 14.48 -15.00
CA LYS A 553 37.06 14.21 -16.29
C LYS A 553 36.64 12.85 -16.86
N LYS A 554 36.44 12.69 -18.17
CA LYS A 554 36.57 13.56 -19.34
C LYS A 554 35.68 12.94 -20.42
N ASP A 555 35.16 13.77 -21.31
CA ASP A 555 34.44 13.36 -22.50
C ASP A 555 35.34 12.46 -23.38
N THR A 556 34.93 11.21 -23.55
CA THR A 556 35.26 10.34 -24.69
C THR A 556 34.05 9.42 -24.91
N ASP A 557 33.40 9.62 -26.04
CA ASP A 557 32.29 8.86 -26.59
C ASP A 557 32.55 7.34 -26.50
N THR A 558 31.71 6.57 -25.79
CA THR A 558 31.54 5.11 -26.07
C THR A 558 30.38 4.37 -25.39
N GLU A 559 29.64 4.89 -24.41
CA GLU A 559 28.41 4.18 -23.96
C GLU A 559 27.27 5.16 -23.64
N LYS A 560 26.29 5.26 -24.55
CA LYS A 560 25.03 6.02 -24.34
C LYS A 560 24.14 5.43 -23.24
N VAL A 561 24.43 4.20 -22.81
CA VAL A 561 23.60 3.41 -21.88
C VAL A 561 24.39 3.12 -20.61
N GLU A 562 23.91 3.63 -19.47
CA GLU A 562 24.45 3.25 -18.16
C GLU A 562 23.81 1.93 -17.69
N PHE A 563 24.61 0.88 -17.56
CA PHE A 563 24.15 -0.42 -17.04
C PHE A 563 24.10 -0.42 -15.51
N THR A 564 23.04 -0.99 -14.93
CA THR A 564 22.83 -1.03 -13.47
C THR A 564 22.46 -2.42 -13.01
N ASN A 565 22.79 -2.79 -11.76
CA ASN A 565 22.40 -4.06 -11.13
C ASN A 565 22.74 -5.28 -12.01
N THR A 566 23.91 -5.30 -12.65
CA THR A 566 24.30 -6.33 -13.62
C THR A 566 24.47 -7.71 -12.99
N ASP A 567 24.74 -7.77 -11.69
CA ASP A 567 24.81 -8.97 -10.86
C ASP A 567 23.44 -9.53 -10.46
N LYS A 568 22.35 -8.79 -10.70
CA LYS A 568 20.99 -9.20 -10.31
C LYS A 568 20.59 -10.48 -11.03
N ILE A 569 20.21 -11.50 -10.25
CA ILE A 569 19.81 -12.81 -10.78
C ILE A 569 18.44 -12.73 -11.46
N PHE A 570 18.41 -12.96 -12.78
CA PHE A 570 17.17 -13.03 -13.56
C PHE A 570 16.61 -14.46 -13.63
N TRP A 571 17.49 -15.47 -13.70
CA TRP A 571 17.16 -16.89 -13.61
C TRP A 571 17.86 -17.56 -12.42
N PRO A 572 17.16 -17.80 -11.31
CA PRO A 572 17.77 -18.37 -10.11
C PRO A 572 18.36 -19.77 -10.29
N LYS A 573 17.71 -20.62 -11.09
CA LYS A 573 18.12 -22.02 -11.29
C LYS A 573 19.36 -22.11 -12.18
N GLU A 574 19.35 -21.40 -13.29
CA GLU A 574 20.44 -21.34 -14.26
C GLU A 574 21.56 -20.38 -13.82
N LYS A 575 21.32 -19.58 -12.77
CA LYS A 575 22.22 -18.53 -12.25
C LYS A 575 22.56 -17.45 -13.29
N ILE A 576 21.65 -17.18 -14.21
CA ILE A 576 21.81 -16.14 -15.23
C ILE A 576 21.44 -14.79 -14.63
N THR A 577 22.36 -13.84 -14.75
CA THR A 577 22.25 -12.48 -14.24
C THR A 577 21.68 -11.53 -15.31
N LYS A 578 21.31 -10.32 -14.88
CA LYS A 578 20.96 -9.22 -15.78
C LYS A 578 22.12 -8.85 -16.71
N GLY A 579 23.36 -8.93 -16.23
CA GLY A 579 24.58 -8.70 -17.00
C GLY A 579 24.71 -9.69 -18.15
N ASP A 580 24.43 -10.97 -17.90
CA ASP A 580 24.44 -12.00 -18.95
C ASP A 580 23.39 -11.73 -20.04
N VAL A 581 22.21 -11.22 -19.65
CA VAL A 581 21.17 -10.81 -20.61
C VAL A 581 21.61 -9.63 -21.47
N ILE A 582 22.28 -8.64 -20.87
CA ILE A 582 22.80 -7.48 -21.58
C ILE A 582 23.88 -7.93 -22.58
N GLU A 583 24.81 -8.78 -22.14
CA GLU A 583 25.88 -9.30 -23.01
C GLU A 583 25.31 -10.16 -24.14
N TYR A 584 24.31 -10.98 -23.85
CA TYR A 584 23.58 -11.73 -24.87
C TYR A 584 22.98 -10.80 -25.94
N TYR A 585 22.24 -9.77 -25.54
CA TYR A 585 21.64 -8.85 -26.49
C TYR A 585 22.68 -7.99 -27.23
N LYS A 586 23.86 -7.79 -26.63
CA LYS A 586 25.01 -7.14 -27.27
C LYS A 586 25.58 -7.98 -28.41
N GLU A 587 25.71 -9.28 -28.20
CA GLU A 587 26.14 -10.24 -29.22
C GLU A 587 25.08 -10.39 -30.33
N MET A 588 23.81 -10.48 -29.95
CA MET A 588 22.71 -10.71 -30.88
C MET A 588 22.20 -9.46 -31.61
N ALA A 589 22.71 -8.27 -31.27
CA ALA A 589 22.23 -7.00 -31.81
C ALA A 589 22.19 -6.97 -33.33
N GLN A 590 23.26 -7.45 -34.01
CA GLN A 590 23.33 -7.43 -35.48
C GLN A 590 22.21 -8.25 -36.16
N TYR A 591 21.68 -9.27 -35.49
CA TYR A 591 20.60 -10.12 -36.01
C TYR A 591 19.21 -9.60 -35.61
N ILE A 592 19.10 -8.95 -34.44
CA ILE A 592 17.82 -8.44 -33.92
C ILE A 592 17.45 -7.09 -34.54
N ILE A 593 18.41 -6.18 -34.71
CA ILE A 593 18.14 -4.81 -35.18
C ILE A 593 17.37 -4.76 -36.51
N PRO A 594 17.72 -5.53 -37.57
CA PRO A 594 16.95 -5.56 -38.82
C PRO A 594 15.47 -5.94 -38.64
N LEU A 595 15.17 -6.74 -37.62
CA LEU A 595 13.82 -7.22 -37.29
C LEU A 595 13.00 -6.19 -36.52
N VAL A 596 13.63 -5.25 -35.80
CA VAL A 596 12.96 -4.31 -34.89
C VAL A 596 13.00 -2.85 -35.34
N ILE A 597 13.90 -2.49 -36.27
CA ILE A 597 14.09 -1.11 -36.73
C ILE A 597 12.79 -0.51 -37.30
N ASP A 598 12.51 0.73 -36.94
CA ASP A 598 11.29 1.48 -37.23
C ASP A 598 9.99 0.80 -36.77
N ARG A 599 10.04 -0.15 -35.83
CA ARG A 599 8.83 -0.78 -35.28
C ARG A 599 8.55 -0.29 -33.87
N PRO A 600 7.29 0.13 -33.58
CA PRO A 600 6.82 0.29 -32.22
C PRO A 600 7.04 -0.99 -31.40
N GLN A 601 7.63 -0.84 -30.22
CA GLN A 601 7.89 -1.96 -29.31
C GLN A 601 6.77 -2.09 -28.26
N SER A 602 6.31 -3.32 -28.02
CA SER A 602 5.51 -3.64 -26.83
C SER A 602 6.45 -4.20 -25.76
N LEU A 603 6.83 -3.38 -24.79
CA LEU A 603 7.85 -3.76 -23.81
C LEU A 603 7.24 -4.65 -22.75
N ARG A 604 7.70 -5.89 -22.59
CA ARG A 604 7.42 -6.67 -21.37
C ARG A 604 8.63 -6.60 -20.48
N ARG A 605 8.47 -5.98 -19.31
CA ARG A 605 9.55 -5.75 -18.36
C ARG A 605 9.43 -6.75 -17.21
N ASN A 606 10.56 -7.39 -16.90
CA ASN A 606 10.79 -8.27 -15.77
C ASN A 606 11.98 -7.74 -14.95
N PRO A 607 11.87 -6.59 -14.26
CA PRO A 607 13.00 -5.97 -13.56
C PRO A 607 13.60 -6.84 -12.45
N ASN A 608 12.83 -7.81 -11.94
CA ASN A 608 13.18 -8.74 -10.87
C ASN A 608 13.38 -10.18 -11.37
N GLY A 609 13.58 -10.38 -12.68
CA GLY A 609 13.76 -11.70 -13.27
C GLY A 609 12.45 -12.47 -13.48
N ILE A 610 12.58 -13.78 -13.75
CA ILE A 610 11.47 -14.62 -14.26
C ILE A 610 10.50 -15.14 -13.18
N LYS A 611 10.79 -14.94 -11.89
CA LYS A 611 9.90 -15.35 -10.79
C LYS A 611 8.81 -14.29 -10.52
N ASP A 612 9.00 -13.07 -11.01
CA ASP A 612 8.01 -12.00 -10.99
C ASP A 612 7.14 -12.06 -12.26
N GLN A 613 5.87 -11.67 -12.17
CA GLN A 613 4.90 -11.73 -13.28
C GLN A 613 5.34 -10.85 -14.47
N GLY A 614 6.10 -9.79 -14.18
CA GLY A 614 6.45 -8.74 -15.12
C GLY A 614 5.23 -7.94 -15.57
N PHE A 615 5.43 -6.89 -16.35
CA PHE A 615 4.33 -6.06 -16.84
C PHE A 615 4.58 -5.58 -18.27
N PHE A 616 3.50 -5.31 -19.00
CA PHE A 616 3.58 -4.70 -20.32
C PHE A 616 3.56 -3.17 -20.21
N GLN A 617 4.52 -2.53 -20.84
CA GLN A 617 4.63 -1.09 -20.98
C GLN A 617 4.66 -0.76 -22.48
N LYS A 618 3.62 -0.05 -22.94
CA LYS A 618 3.53 0.44 -24.31
C LYS A 618 3.85 1.94 -24.38
N ASP A 619 3.33 2.69 -23.41
CA ASP A 619 3.64 4.11 -23.27
C ASP A 619 4.98 4.31 -22.54
N VAL A 620 5.91 4.99 -23.20
CA VAL A 620 7.21 5.39 -22.66
C VAL A 620 7.36 6.89 -22.48
N SER A 621 6.26 7.65 -22.58
CA SER A 621 6.22 9.10 -22.40
C SER A 621 6.96 9.52 -21.13
N GLY A 622 8.05 10.27 -21.28
CA GLY A 622 8.87 10.76 -20.16
C GLY A 622 9.64 9.68 -19.37
N ALA A 623 9.59 8.42 -19.79
CA ALA A 623 10.22 7.29 -19.09
C ALA A 623 11.56 6.85 -19.69
N VAL A 624 11.88 7.30 -20.92
CA VAL A 624 13.10 6.92 -21.65
C VAL A 624 14.01 8.13 -21.91
N PRO A 625 15.34 7.95 -21.98
CA PRO A 625 16.27 9.02 -22.34
C PRO A 625 15.95 9.68 -23.68
N ASN A 626 16.21 10.99 -23.81
CA ASN A 626 15.91 11.77 -25.01
C ASN A 626 16.61 11.27 -26.29
N TRP A 627 17.68 10.49 -26.17
CA TRP A 627 18.37 9.90 -27.33
C TRP A 627 17.64 8.68 -27.90
N ILE A 628 16.70 8.08 -27.16
CA ILE A 628 15.86 6.98 -27.64
C ILE A 628 14.73 7.54 -28.49
N LYS A 629 14.61 7.06 -29.73
CA LYS A 629 13.54 7.46 -30.63
C LYS A 629 12.20 6.92 -30.13
N THR A 630 11.19 7.78 -30.12
CA THR A 630 9.81 7.42 -29.76
C THR A 630 8.84 7.83 -30.87
N ARG A 631 7.62 7.27 -30.85
CA ARG A 631 6.53 7.67 -31.73
C ARG A 631 5.20 7.68 -31.00
N LYS A 632 4.55 8.84 -30.98
CA LYS A 632 3.17 9.01 -30.51
C LYS A 632 2.17 8.46 -31.52
N LEU A 633 1.37 7.48 -31.09
CA LEU A 633 0.35 6.81 -31.90
C LEU A 633 -1.01 6.90 -31.19
N LYS A 634 -2.04 7.34 -31.89
CA LYS A 634 -3.42 7.31 -31.37
C LYS A 634 -3.95 5.87 -31.32
N SER A 635 -4.37 5.47 -30.13
CA SER A 635 -5.12 4.24 -29.88
C SER A 635 -6.51 4.35 -30.50
N LYS A 636 -6.88 3.43 -31.39
CA LYS A 636 -8.24 3.39 -31.97
C LYS A 636 -9.31 2.96 -30.95
N SER A 637 -8.94 2.20 -29.92
CA SER A 637 -9.88 1.65 -28.94
C SER A 637 -10.14 2.58 -27.76
N THR A 638 -9.17 3.42 -27.39
CA THR A 638 -9.30 4.34 -26.24
C THR A 638 -9.29 5.82 -26.65
N GLY A 639 -8.87 6.15 -27.88
CA GLY A 639 -8.70 7.54 -28.34
C GLY A 639 -7.44 8.23 -27.79
N GLU A 640 -6.77 7.61 -26.81
CA GLU A 640 -5.56 8.11 -26.16
C GLU A 640 -4.35 8.07 -27.10
N THR A 641 -3.38 8.96 -26.89
CA THR A 641 -2.12 8.98 -27.63
C THR A 641 -1.05 8.28 -26.81
N ILE A 642 -0.59 7.13 -27.29
CA ILE A 642 0.44 6.31 -26.62
C ILE A 642 1.79 6.58 -27.29
N GLU A 643 2.82 6.91 -26.51
CA GLU A 643 4.18 7.09 -27.02
C GLU A 643 4.95 5.76 -26.99
N TYR A 644 5.16 5.15 -28.16
CA TYR A 644 5.90 3.89 -28.27
C TYR A 644 7.40 4.12 -28.41
N LEU A 645 8.20 3.28 -27.75
CA LEU A 645 9.64 3.18 -28.00
C LEU A 645 9.87 2.59 -29.40
N ILE A 646 10.82 3.18 -30.14
CA ILE A 646 11.28 2.72 -31.45
C ILE A 646 12.75 2.29 -31.31
N CYS A 647 13.00 0.99 -31.41
CA CYS A 647 14.35 0.44 -31.29
C CYS A 647 15.09 0.59 -32.63
N GLN A 648 15.96 1.60 -32.73
CA GLN A 648 16.67 1.93 -33.97
C GLN A 648 18.07 1.35 -34.05
N ASP A 649 18.70 1.11 -32.91
CA ASP A 649 20.12 0.83 -32.81
C ASP A 649 20.42 -0.13 -31.64
N LYS A 650 21.66 -0.60 -31.62
CA LYS A 650 22.17 -1.51 -30.59
C LYS A 650 22.02 -0.90 -29.20
N GLU A 651 22.30 0.38 -29.04
CA GLU A 651 22.23 1.09 -27.77
C GLU A 651 20.79 1.08 -27.22
N THR A 652 19.78 1.29 -28.07
CA THR A 652 18.38 1.21 -27.67
C THR A 652 18.00 -0.22 -27.26
N LEU A 653 18.48 -1.24 -27.97
CA LEU A 653 18.26 -2.64 -27.61
C LEU A 653 18.88 -2.98 -26.24
N LEU A 654 20.11 -2.52 -26.01
CA LEU A 654 20.81 -2.71 -24.73
C LEU A 654 20.15 -1.95 -23.59
N PHE A 655 19.61 -0.76 -23.86
CA PHE A 655 18.77 -0.04 -22.91
C PHE A 655 17.52 -0.86 -22.56
N MET A 656 16.82 -1.42 -23.54
CA MET A 656 15.64 -2.26 -23.30
C MET A 656 16.00 -3.46 -22.41
N ALA A 657 17.09 -4.17 -22.71
CA ALA A 657 17.59 -5.27 -21.89
C ALA A 657 17.91 -4.82 -20.45
N ASN A 658 18.65 -3.71 -20.31
CA ASN A 658 18.97 -3.10 -19.02
C ASN A 658 17.72 -2.63 -18.25
N TRP A 659 16.66 -2.24 -18.95
CA TRP A 659 15.40 -1.82 -18.34
C TRP A 659 14.49 -3.00 -17.93
N GLY A 660 14.99 -4.22 -18.09
CA GLY A 660 14.34 -5.47 -17.72
C GLY A 660 13.53 -6.11 -18.83
N CYS A 661 13.65 -5.66 -20.09
CA CYS A 661 13.02 -6.37 -21.21
C CYS A 661 13.79 -7.65 -21.53
N ILE A 662 13.35 -8.76 -20.94
CA ILE A 662 13.86 -10.09 -21.29
C ILE A 662 13.43 -10.48 -22.70
N GLU A 663 12.21 -10.15 -23.11
CA GLU A 663 11.70 -10.45 -24.47
C GLU A 663 11.43 -9.18 -25.29
N ILE A 664 11.73 -9.23 -26.59
CA ILE A 664 11.66 -8.12 -27.55
C ILE A 664 10.47 -8.34 -28.47
N ASN A 665 9.44 -7.48 -28.39
CA ASN A 665 8.17 -7.66 -29.10
C ASN A 665 7.87 -6.48 -30.04
N PRO A 666 8.42 -6.48 -31.26
CA PRO A 666 8.10 -5.47 -32.26
C PRO A 666 6.69 -5.66 -32.83
N TRP A 667 6.08 -4.56 -33.29
CA TRP A 667 4.89 -4.62 -34.14
C TRP A 667 5.20 -5.23 -35.51
N SER A 668 4.22 -5.89 -36.12
CA SER A 668 4.34 -6.39 -37.50
C SER A 668 4.30 -5.33 -38.59
N SER A 669 4.16 -4.05 -38.24
CA SER A 669 4.27 -2.92 -39.17
C SER A 669 5.35 -1.93 -38.72
N ARG A 670 5.83 -1.11 -39.64
CA ARG A 670 6.87 -0.10 -39.42
C ARG A 670 6.32 1.33 -39.45
N LEU A 671 7.09 2.29 -38.94
CA LEU A 671 6.89 3.71 -39.18
C LEU A 671 6.85 3.96 -40.70
N GLY A 672 5.92 4.80 -41.15
CA GLY A 672 5.61 5.00 -42.57
C GLY A 672 4.38 4.20 -43.03
N ASN A 673 4.25 2.93 -42.63
CA ASN A 673 3.16 2.03 -43.05
C ASN A 673 2.48 1.35 -41.85
N LEU A 674 2.13 2.11 -40.81
CA LEU A 674 1.67 1.59 -39.51
C LEU A 674 0.39 0.76 -39.53
N ASN A 675 -0.41 0.84 -40.60
CA ASN A 675 -1.64 0.05 -40.76
C ASN A 675 -1.45 -1.16 -41.68
N ASN A 676 -0.25 -1.34 -42.23
CA ASN A 676 0.08 -2.34 -43.21
C ASN A 676 1.27 -3.17 -42.74
N PRO A 677 1.03 -4.36 -42.15
CA PRO A 677 2.12 -5.22 -41.73
C PRO A 677 2.97 -5.69 -42.92
N ASP A 678 4.25 -5.94 -42.67
CA ASP A 678 5.23 -6.43 -43.65
C ASP A 678 5.63 -7.91 -43.41
N TYR A 679 4.93 -8.59 -42.50
CA TYR A 679 4.95 -10.04 -42.38
C TYR A 679 3.65 -10.59 -41.76
N ILE A 680 3.37 -11.86 -42.04
CA ILE A 680 2.27 -12.66 -41.47
C ILE A 680 2.86 -13.78 -40.62
N ILE A 681 2.17 -14.13 -39.55
CA ILE A 681 2.57 -15.13 -38.56
C ILE A 681 1.54 -16.27 -38.53
N PHE A 682 2.02 -17.50 -38.48
CA PHE A 682 1.28 -18.68 -38.08
C PHE A 682 1.83 -19.16 -36.74
N ASP A 683 1.10 -18.89 -35.66
CA ASP A 683 1.48 -19.30 -34.30
C ASP A 683 0.85 -20.66 -33.99
N LEU A 684 1.71 -21.67 -33.79
CA LEU A 684 1.35 -23.06 -33.54
C LEU A 684 1.53 -23.35 -32.06
N ASP A 685 0.43 -23.22 -31.30
CA ASP A 685 0.41 -23.43 -29.86
C ASP A 685 -0.01 -24.87 -29.53
N PRO A 686 0.90 -25.72 -29.04
CA PRO A 686 0.56 -27.12 -28.79
C PRO A 686 -0.31 -27.32 -27.55
N ASN A 687 -0.33 -26.37 -26.60
CA ASN A 687 -0.86 -26.57 -25.26
C ASN A 687 -0.33 -27.87 -24.58
N GLU A 688 -1.04 -28.99 -24.73
CA GLU A 688 -0.74 -30.33 -24.20
C GLU A 688 -0.40 -31.36 -25.31
N ALA A 689 -0.50 -31.00 -26.58
CA ALA A 689 -0.23 -31.87 -27.72
C ALA A 689 1.26 -32.25 -27.84
N SER A 690 1.54 -33.34 -28.55
CA SER A 690 2.88 -33.89 -28.67
C SER A 690 3.79 -33.09 -29.61
N ILE A 691 5.11 -33.21 -29.43
CA ILE A 691 6.10 -32.62 -30.37
C ILE A 691 5.91 -33.17 -31.78
N LYS A 692 5.52 -34.44 -31.93
CA LYS A 692 5.22 -35.06 -33.22
C LYS A 692 4.08 -34.34 -33.93
N ASP A 693 3.01 -34.01 -33.21
CA ASP A 693 1.86 -33.31 -33.79
C ASP A 693 2.21 -31.86 -34.15
N LEU A 694 3.02 -31.21 -33.31
CA LEU A 694 3.53 -29.85 -33.58
C LEU A 694 4.40 -29.82 -34.85
N VAL A 695 5.33 -30.78 -34.99
CA VAL A 695 6.18 -30.95 -36.18
C VAL A 695 5.34 -31.25 -37.43
N THR A 696 4.37 -32.15 -37.31
CA THR A 696 3.47 -32.52 -38.42
C THR A 696 2.65 -31.32 -38.87
N THR A 697 2.13 -30.54 -37.92
CA THR A 697 1.36 -29.33 -38.21
C THR A 697 2.21 -28.26 -38.88
N ALA A 698 3.42 -27.98 -38.39
CA ALA A 698 4.32 -27.01 -39.00
C ALA A 698 4.74 -27.41 -40.42
N LYS A 699 5.01 -28.70 -40.68
CA LYS A 699 5.27 -29.20 -42.03
C LYS A 699 4.07 -29.05 -42.96
N LYS A 700 2.85 -29.29 -42.46
CA LYS A 700 1.64 -29.10 -43.26
C LYS A 700 1.39 -27.64 -43.61
N VAL A 701 1.69 -26.70 -42.70
CA VAL A 701 1.69 -25.26 -43.01
C VAL A 701 2.65 -24.98 -44.16
N ASN A 702 3.89 -25.49 -44.09
CA ASN A 702 4.86 -25.27 -45.15
C ASN A 702 4.44 -25.89 -46.49
N GLU A 703 3.93 -27.11 -46.49
CA GLU A 703 3.43 -27.79 -47.69
C GLU A 703 2.33 -26.98 -48.39
N ILE A 704 1.39 -26.42 -47.62
CA ILE A 704 0.33 -25.55 -48.18
C ILE A 704 0.93 -24.26 -48.73
N LEU A 705 1.86 -23.62 -48.02
CA LEU A 705 2.54 -22.41 -48.50
C LEU A 705 3.34 -22.69 -49.79
N ASP A 706 4.08 -23.80 -49.85
CA ASP A 706 4.85 -24.23 -51.02
C ASP A 706 3.93 -24.48 -52.22
N SER A 707 2.76 -25.09 -52.00
CA SER A 707 1.77 -25.35 -53.06
C SER A 707 1.23 -24.09 -53.73
N ILE A 708 1.30 -22.95 -53.05
CA ILE A 708 0.90 -21.63 -53.57
C ILE A 708 2.12 -20.73 -53.85
N GLY A 709 3.32 -21.31 -53.89
CA GLY A 709 4.56 -20.61 -54.24
C GLY A 709 5.03 -19.59 -53.21
N ILE A 710 4.70 -19.78 -51.93
CA ILE A 710 5.13 -18.92 -50.82
C ILE A 710 6.19 -19.64 -49.99
N LYS A 711 7.35 -19.00 -49.80
CA LYS A 711 8.39 -19.48 -48.90
C LYS A 711 8.06 -19.17 -47.43
N GLY A 712 7.91 -20.20 -46.60
CA GLY A 712 7.77 -20.07 -45.15
C GLY A 712 9.11 -19.97 -44.41
N TYR A 713 9.16 -19.15 -43.36
CA TYR A 713 10.31 -19.00 -42.47
C TYR A 713 9.98 -19.53 -41.07
N LEU A 714 10.72 -20.55 -40.62
CA LEU A 714 10.44 -21.24 -39.36
C LEU A 714 11.29 -20.69 -38.22
N LYS A 715 10.69 -20.59 -37.03
CA LYS A 715 11.43 -20.43 -35.76
C LYS A 715 10.74 -21.14 -34.60
N THR A 716 11.51 -21.49 -33.58
CA THR A 716 10.92 -21.82 -32.28
C THR A 716 10.32 -20.58 -31.65
N SER A 717 9.25 -20.73 -30.87
CA SER A 717 8.74 -19.63 -30.05
C SER A 717 9.67 -19.27 -28.88
N GLY A 718 10.63 -20.15 -28.54
CA GLY A 718 11.34 -20.17 -27.25
C GLY A 718 10.43 -20.59 -26.08
N GLY A 719 9.16 -20.91 -26.34
CA GLY A 719 8.23 -21.48 -25.39
C GLY A 719 7.98 -22.96 -25.68
N LYS A 720 6.72 -23.32 -25.85
CA LYS A 720 6.31 -24.69 -26.23
C LYS A 720 5.99 -24.84 -27.71
N GLY A 721 5.71 -23.73 -28.41
CA GLY A 721 5.23 -23.74 -29.80
C GLY A 721 6.29 -23.41 -30.84
N LEU A 722 5.84 -23.45 -32.11
CA LEU A 722 6.60 -23.04 -33.29
C LEU A 722 5.89 -21.87 -33.97
N HIS A 723 6.63 -21.02 -34.66
CA HIS A 723 6.04 -19.99 -35.51
C HIS A 723 6.55 -20.13 -36.94
N VAL A 724 5.65 -19.99 -37.90
CA VAL A 724 5.97 -19.85 -39.33
C VAL A 724 5.66 -18.42 -39.75
N PHE A 725 6.61 -17.77 -40.40
CA PHE A 725 6.50 -16.39 -40.87
C PHE A 725 6.53 -16.35 -42.38
N ILE A 726 5.80 -15.40 -42.96
CA ILE A 726 5.94 -15.05 -44.39
C ILE A 726 6.13 -13.54 -44.51
N PRO A 727 7.17 -13.07 -45.21
CA PRO A 727 7.37 -11.65 -45.47
C PRO A 727 6.39 -11.18 -46.54
N VAL A 728 5.74 -10.04 -46.37
CA VAL A 728 4.76 -9.49 -47.34
C VAL A 728 5.06 -8.03 -47.60
N LEU A 729 4.72 -7.56 -48.81
CA LEU A 729 4.80 -6.12 -49.09
C LEU A 729 3.84 -5.35 -48.16
N PRO A 730 4.26 -4.19 -47.60
CA PRO A 730 3.45 -3.38 -46.68
C PRO A 730 2.32 -2.61 -47.39
N LYS A 731 1.55 -3.32 -48.22
CA LYS A 731 0.39 -2.84 -48.99
C LYS A 731 -0.94 -3.29 -48.38
N TYR A 732 -0.91 -4.38 -47.60
CA TYR A 732 -2.09 -5.08 -47.09
C TYR A 732 -2.44 -4.62 -45.69
N THR A 733 -3.72 -4.45 -45.38
CA THR A 733 -4.17 -4.10 -44.03
C THR A 733 -4.05 -5.28 -43.08
N TYR A 734 -4.00 -5.00 -41.76
CA TYR A 734 -4.05 -6.04 -40.72
C TYR A 734 -5.18 -7.06 -40.89
N ASN A 735 -6.37 -6.60 -41.32
CA ASN A 735 -7.50 -7.51 -41.56
C ASN A 735 -7.19 -8.45 -42.72
N GLN A 736 -6.71 -7.92 -43.86
CA GLN A 736 -6.37 -8.74 -45.03
C GLN A 736 -5.29 -9.78 -44.71
N THR A 737 -4.24 -9.40 -43.99
CA THR A 737 -3.17 -10.34 -43.59
C THR A 737 -3.65 -11.39 -42.60
N ARG A 738 -4.53 -11.00 -41.66
CA ARG A 738 -5.15 -11.94 -40.70
C ARG A 738 -6.08 -12.91 -41.43
N ASP A 739 -6.89 -12.43 -42.35
CA ASP A 739 -7.85 -13.25 -43.09
C ASP A 739 -7.11 -14.24 -44.00
N PHE A 740 -6.01 -13.84 -44.63
CA PHE A 740 -5.11 -14.76 -45.34
C PHE A 740 -4.56 -15.85 -44.41
N SER A 741 -4.04 -15.46 -43.23
CA SER A 741 -3.56 -16.43 -42.24
C SER A 741 -4.66 -17.39 -41.78
N HIS A 742 -5.88 -16.88 -41.60
CA HIS A 742 -7.04 -17.68 -41.21
C HIS A 742 -7.42 -18.70 -42.27
N ILE A 743 -7.43 -18.32 -43.56
CA ILE A 743 -7.70 -19.25 -44.68
C ILE A 743 -6.69 -20.40 -44.68
N ILE A 744 -5.40 -20.09 -44.63
CA ILE A 744 -4.37 -21.14 -44.58
C ILE A 744 -4.54 -22.03 -43.34
N SER A 745 -4.87 -21.43 -42.19
CA SER A 745 -5.14 -22.18 -40.95
C SER A 745 -6.37 -23.10 -41.08
N GLN A 746 -7.40 -22.69 -41.81
CA GLN A 746 -8.55 -23.54 -42.14
C GLN A 746 -8.17 -24.72 -43.03
N HIS A 747 -7.31 -24.51 -44.03
CA HIS A 747 -6.80 -25.58 -44.87
C HIS A 747 -5.94 -26.58 -44.09
N VAL A 748 -5.07 -26.09 -43.19
CA VAL A 748 -4.30 -26.96 -42.27
C VAL A 748 -5.25 -27.75 -41.38
N ASN A 749 -6.26 -27.09 -40.78
CA ASN A 749 -7.22 -27.74 -39.90
C ASN A 749 -8.08 -28.78 -40.63
N LYS A 750 -8.44 -28.52 -41.89
CA LYS A 750 -9.16 -29.49 -42.74
C LYS A 750 -8.28 -30.68 -43.10
N ALA A 751 -6.98 -30.48 -43.30
CA ALA A 751 -6.03 -31.55 -43.62
C ALA A 751 -5.66 -32.39 -42.39
N LEU A 752 -5.66 -31.80 -41.19
CA LEU A 752 -5.24 -32.43 -39.94
C LEU A 752 -6.26 -32.24 -38.79
N PRO A 753 -7.55 -32.60 -38.97
CA PRO A 753 -8.62 -32.26 -38.03
C PRO A 753 -8.48 -32.93 -36.66
N ASP A 754 -7.78 -34.07 -36.60
CA ASP A 754 -7.61 -34.83 -35.36
C ASP A 754 -6.59 -34.19 -34.42
N ILE A 755 -5.57 -33.52 -34.97
CA ILE A 755 -4.45 -32.97 -34.19
C ILE A 755 -4.42 -31.44 -34.18
N THR A 756 -5.30 -30.75 -34.90
CA THR A 756 -5.34 -29.29 -34.93
C THR A 756 -6.72 -28.73 -34.57
N SER A 757 -6.75 -27.46 -34.17
CA SER A 757 -7.98 -26.74 -33.85
C SER A 757 -7.86 -25.25 -34.15
N LEU A 758 -8.98 -24.63 -34.55
CA LEU A 758 -9.17 -23.18 -34.62
C LEU A 758 -9.91 -22.61 -33.39
N GLU A 759 -10.32 -23.47 -32.46
CA GLU A 759 -11.04 -23.05 -31.26
C GLU A 759 -10.09 -22.40 -30.25
N ARG A 760 -10.44 -21.20 -29.80
CA ARG A 760 -9.61 -20.39 -28.92
C ARG A 760 -9.55 -20.97 -27.51
N SER A 761 -10.68 -21.49 -27.01
CA SER A 761 -10.79 -21.96 -25.61
C SER A 761 -9.98 -23.24 -25.37
N PRO A 762 -8.93 -23.22 -24.52
CA PRO A 762 -8.08 -24.40 -24.28
C PRO A 762 -8.87 -25.65 -23.84
N SER A 763 -9.94 -25.45 -23.06
CA SER A 763 -10.82 -26.52 -22.59
C SER A 763 -11.53 -27.30 -23.71
N LYS A 764 -11.74 -26.67 -24.87
CA LYS A 764 -12.45 -27.23 -26.03
C LYS A 764 -11.52 -27.80 -27.11
N ARG A 765 -10.20 -27.71 -26.92
CA ARG A 765 -9.17 -28.19 -27.86
C ARG A 765 -8.07 -29.02 -27.18
N LYS A 766 -8.43 -29.79 -26.15
CA LYS A 766 -7.48 -30.64 -25.41
C LYS A 766 -6.73 -31.58 -26.37
N GLY A 767 -5.41 -31.65 -26.22
CA GLY A 767 -4.54 -32.50 -27.06
C GLY A 767 -4.35 -32.06 -28.52
N LYS A 768 -4.87 -30.90 -28.95
CA LYS A 768 -4.74 -30.39 -30.32
C LYS A 768 -3.87 -29.14 -30.40
N ILE A 769 -3.14 -28.97 -31.51
CA ILE A 769 -2.40 -27.76 -31.86
C ILE A 769 -3.38 -26.66 -32.23
N TYR A 770 -3.30 -25.52 -31.56
CA TYR A 770 -4.04 -24.33 -31.93
C TYR A 770 -3.31 -23.53 -32.98
N LEU A 771 -4.05 -23.18 -34.03
CA LEU A 771 -3.60 -22.34 -35.12
C LEU A 771 -4.05 -20.90 -34.82
N ASP A 772 -3.23 -20.14 -34.08
CA ASP A 772 -3.58 -18.80 -33.62
C ASP A 772 -3.37 -17.74 -34.71
N TYR A 773 -4.35 -17.64 -35.61
CA TYR A 773 -4.37 -16.61 -36.64
C TYR A 773 -4.60 -15.19 -36.07
N LEU A 774 -5.07 -15.04 -34.82
CA LEU A 774 -5.38 -13.74 -34.20
C LEU A 774 -4.11 -12.97 -33.77
N GLN A 775 -2.94 -13.61 -33.81
CA GLN A 775 -1.65 -12.95 -33.63
C GLN A 775 -1.36 -11.91 -34.70
N ASN A 776 -2.00 -12.00 -35.87
CA ASN A 776 -1.89 -11.02 -36.96
C ASN A 776 -2.70 -9.73 -36.74
N GLY A 777 -3.02 -9.41 -35.49
CA GLY A 777 -3.71 -8.18 -35.11
C GLY A 777 -2.76 -6.99 -34.90
N LYS A 778 -3.28 -5.77 -35.04
CA LYS A 778 -2.53 -4.55 -34.77
C LYS A 778 -2.09 -4.48 -33.30
N GLY A 779 -0.79 -4.24 -33.07
CA GLY A 779 -0.22 -4.12 -31.73
C GLY A 779 -0.24 -5.38 -30.88
N LYS A 780 -0.39 -6.56 -31.50
CA LYS A 780 -0.19 -7.87 -30.86
C LYS A 780 1.28 -8.08 -30.52
N THR A 781 1.52 -8.76 -29.41
CA THR A 781 2.86 -8.99 -28.86
C THR A 781 3.42 -10.30 -29.40
N MET A 782 4.53 -10.24 -30.12
CA MET A 782 5.22 -11.42 -30.64
C MET A 782 6.72 -11.25 -30.48
N ALA A 783 7.37 -12.18 -29.78
CA ALA A 783 8.82 -12.14 -29.62
C ALA A 783 9.50 -12.28 -31.00
N CYS A 784 10.43 -11.38 -31.33
CA CYS A 784 11.20 -11.47 -32.57
C CYS A 784 12.13 -12.69 -32.57
N ALA A 785 12.71 -13.02 -33.73
CA ALA A 785 13.79 -14.00 -33.77
C ALA A 785 14.97 -13.50 -32.91
N TYR A 786 15.69 -14.45 -32.30
CA TYR A 786 16.80 -14.23 -31.37
C TYR A 786 16.43 -13.58 -30.03
N SER A 787 15.16 -13.31 -29.75
CA SER A 787 14.71 -12.82 -28.43
C SER A 787 14.77 -13.93 -27.38
N LEU A 788 15.29 -13.61 -26.19
CA LEU A 788 15.15 -14.45 -24.99
C LEU A 788 13.68 -14.51 -24.55
N ARG A 789 13.33 -15.56 -23.79
CA ARG A 789 12.01 -15.75 -23.19
C ARG A 789 12.11 -15.81 -21.66
N PRO A 790 11.22 -15.14 -20.91
CA PRO A 790 11.26 -15.12 -19.44
C PRO A 790 10.69 -16.42 -18.85
N ARG A 791 11.39 -17.54 -19.07
CA ARG A 791 11.01 -18.90 -18.66
C ARG A 791 12.25 -19.67 -18.26
N GLU A 792 12.12 -20.69 -17.41
CA GLU A 792 13.25 -21.55 -17.04
C GLU A 792 14.03 -22.05 -18.27
N GLY A 793 15.35 -22.11 -18.14
CA GLY A 793 16.28 -22.43 -19.22
C GLY A 793 16.74 -21.25 -20.08
N ALA A 794 16.22 -20.02 -19.86
CA ALA A 794 16.56 -18.82 -20.66
C ALA A 794 16.53 -19.10 -22.18
N THR A 795 15.44 -19.70 -22.62
CA THR A 795 15.27 -20.16 -23.99
C THR A 795 15.16 -19.00 -24.98
N VAL A 796 15.54 -19.24 -26.23
CA VAL A 796 15.61 -18.25 -27.30
C VAL A 796 14.62 -18.59 -28.41
N SER A 797 13.89 -17.59 -28.93
CA SER A 797 13.07 -17.75 -30.12
C SER A 797 13.97 -17.86 -31.36
N THR A 798 14.23 -19.09 -31.81
CA THR A 798 15.38 -19.39 -32.68
C THR A 798 14.95 -19.77 -34.09
N PRO A 799 15.45 -19.08 -35.14
CA PRO A 799 15.31 -19.52 -36.52
C PRO A 799 15.80 -20.95 -36.75
N LEU A 800 15.02 -21.71 -37.50
CA LEU A 800 15.32 -23.09 -37.87
C LEU A 800 15.25 -23.28 -39.37
N ASP A 801 16.10 -24.18 -39.88
CA ASP A 801 15.93 -24.76 -41.20
C ASP A 801 14.83 -25.83 -41.16
N TRP A 802 14.05 -25.95 -42.23
CA TRP A 802 12.96 -26.92 -42.31
C TRP A 802 13.43 -28.38 -42.14
N SER A 803 14.69 -28.69 -42.52
CA SER A 803 15.30 -30.01 -42.32
C SER A 803 15.52 -30.37 -40.85
N GLU A 804 15.58 -29.37 -39.95
CA GLU A 804 15.76 -29.58 -38.51
C GLU A 804 14.48 -30.02 -37.80
N LEU A 805 13.33 -29.90 -38.48
CA LEU A 805 12.03 -30.19 -37.93
C LEU A 805 11.76 -31.71 -37.92
N THR A 806 12.31 -32.36 -36.89
CA THR A 806 12.18 -33.81 -36.63
C THR A 806 11.40 -34.08 -35.33
N ASN A 807 10.90 -35.30 -35.16
CA ASN A 807 10.19 -35.71 -33.93
C ASN A 807 11.09 -35.71 -32.68
N LYS A 808 12.40 -35.52 -32.83
CA LYS A 808 13.39 -35.39 -31.75
C LYS A 808 13.71 -33.94 -31.39
N LEU A 809 12.97 -32.97 -31.94
CA LEU A 809 13.19 -31.55 -31.68
C LEU A 809 13.05 -31.26 -30.17
N ASP A 810 14.16 -30.82 -29.56
CA ASP A 810 14.16 -30.30 -28.20
C ASP A 810 14.15 -28.77 -28.23
N LEU A 811 13.00 -28.18 -27.90
CA LEU A 811 12.83 -26.73 -27.86
C LEU A 811 13.69 -26.04 -26.77
N LYS A 812 14.08 -26.77 -25.71
CA LYS A 812 14.88 -26.22 -24.60
C LYS A 812 16.37 -26.15 -24.93
N SER A 813 16.82 -26.92 -25.92
CA SER A 813 18.21 -26.91 -26.39
C SER A 813 18.63 -25.56 -26.98
N TYR A 814 17.66 -24.72 -27.39
CA TYR A 814 17.90 -23.36 -27.88
C TYR A 814 17.77 -22.35 -26.74
N ASN A 815 18.90 -21.96 -26.17
CA ASN A 815 18.95 -21.06 -25.01
C ASN A 815 20.14 -20.10 -25.10
N ILE A 816 20.21 -19.19 -24.13
CA ILE A 816 21.23 -18.14 -24.04
C ILE A 816 22.67 -18.66 -24.20
N ASN A 817 22.96 -19.87 -23.74
CA ASN A 817 24.31 -20.44 -23.75
C ASN A 817 24.66 -21.17 -25.06
N THR A 818 23.66 -21.65 -25.82
CA THR A 818 23.88 -22.51 -27.00
C THR A 818 23.75 -21.77 -28.33
N ILE A 819 23.03 -20.65 -28.34
CA ILE A 819 22.67 -19.94 -29.57
C ILE A 819 23.86 -19.26 -30.25
N GLY A 820 24.84 -18.76 -29.50
CA GLY A 820 26.05 -18.14 -30.06
C GLY A 820 26.85 -19.11 -30.93
N GLU A 821 27.09 -20.34 -30.45
CA GLU A 821 27.74 -21.40 -31.23
C GLU A 821 26.92 -21.81 -32.45
N ARG A 822 25.59 -21.91 -32.29
CA ARG A 822 24.69 -22.24 -33.39
C ARG A 822 24.81 -21.23 -34.53
N ILE A 823 24.79 -19.93 -34.22
CA ILE A 823 24.90 -18.87 -35.22
C ILE A 823 26.26 -18.91 -35.93
N LYS A 824 27.36 -19.15 -35.20
CA LYS A 824 28.68 -19.35 -35.81
C LYS A 824 28.69 -20.51 -36.81
N LYS A 825 27.94 -21.59 -36.52
CA LYS A 825 27.88 -22.78 -37.37
C LYS A 825 26.92 -22.66 -38.56
N LYS A 826 25.76 -22.04 -38.37
CA LYS A 826 24.65 -22.03 -39.35
C LYS A 826 24.48 -20.69 -40.06
N GLY A 827 25.06 -19.61 -39.54
CA GLY A 827 24.78 -18.25 -39.97
C GLY A 827 23.37 -17.77 -39.55
N ASP A 828 22.98 -16.62 -40.09
CA ASP A 828 21.64 -16.06 -39.95
C ASP A 828 20.71 -16.65 -41.02
N LEU A 829 19.81 -17.55 -40.60
CA LEU A 829 18.84 -18.18 -41.48
C LEU A 829 17.73 -17.24 -41.97
N TRP A 830 17.62 -16.05 -41.37
CA TRP A 830 16.60 -15.04 -41.68
C TRP A 830 17.22 -13.77 -42.30
N LYS A 831 18.51 -13.81 -42.69
CA LYS A 831 19.24 -12.69 -43.28
C LYS A 831 18.46 -11.97 -44.40
N ASP A 832 17.90 -12.75 -45.33
CA ASP A 832 17.19 -12.23 -46.51
C ASP A 832 15.65 -12.21 -46.31
N PHE A 833 15.16 -12.25 -45.07
CA PHE A 833 13.73 -12.41 -44.77
C PHE A 833 12.88 -11.33 -45.46
N PHE A 834 13.22 -10.05 -45.27
CA PHE A 834 12.44 -8.94 -45.85
C PHE A 834 12.66 -8.76 -47.35
N ASP A 835 13.80 -9.17 -47.89
CA ASP A 835 14.09 -9.11 -49.33
C ASP A 835 13.19 -10.06 -50.14
N ASN A 836 12.67 -11.10 -49.47
CA ASN A 836 11.76 -12.08 -50.05
C ASN A 836 10.27 -11.70 -49.89
N ALA A 837 9.95 -10.44 -49.58
CA ALA A 837 8.57 -9.99 -49.38
C ALA A 837 7.68 -10.21 -50.60
N ILE A 838 6.58 -10.94 -50.42
CA ILE A 838 5.67 -11.29 -51.51
C ILE A 838 4.52 -10.29 -51.65
N ASP A 839 3.95 -10.22 -52.85
CA ASP A 839 2.71 -9.52 -53.13
C ASP A 839 1.52 -10.51 -53.05
N LEU A 840 0.70 -10.44 -51.99
CA LEU A 840 -0.39 -11.40 -51.76
C LEU A 840 -1.39 -11.47 -52.92
N LYS A 841 -1.71 -10.34 -53.56
CA LYS A 841 -2.60 -10.29 -54.73
C LYS A 841 -2.03 -11.09 -55.89
N SER A 842 -0.73 -10.97 -56.14
CA SER A 842 -0.06 -11.75 -57.20
C SER A 842 -0.09 -13.25 -56.92
N VAL A 843 -0.08 -13.67 -55.65
CA VAL A 843 -0.24 -15.08 -55.27
C VAL A 843 -1.69 -15.53 -55.47
N LEU A 844 -2.67 -14.79 -54.96
CA LEU A 844 -4.08 -15.15 -55.08
C LEU A 844 -4.55 -15.19 -56.53
N ASN A 845 -4.05 -14.29 -57.38
CA ASN A 845 -4.34 -14.30 -58.81
C ASN A 845 -3.81 -15.54 -59.55
N LYS A 846 -2.81 -16.25 -59.01
CA LYS A 846 -2.33 -17.53 -59.57
C LYS A 846 -3.20 -18.72 -59.17
N LEU A 847 -4.07 -18.53 -58.17
CA LEU A 847 -5.00 -19.54 -57.65
C LEU A 847 -6.42 -19.36 -58.20
N SER A 848 -6.67 -18.22 -58.85
CA SER A 848 -7.90 -17.88 -59.57
C SER A 848 -7.77 -18.35 -61.01
#